data_AF-A0A7V2UXP2-F1
#
_entry.id   AF-A0A7V2UXP2-F1
#
_cell.length_a   1.000
_cell.length_b   1.000
_cell.length_c   1.000
_cell.angle_alpha   90.00
_cell.angle_beta   90.00
_cell.angle_gamma   90.00
#
_symmetry.space_group_name_H-M   'P 1'
#
loop_
_entity.id
_entity.type
_entity.pdbx_description
1 polymer ?
#
loop_
_entity_poly.entity_id
_entity_poly.type
_entity_poly.pdbx_seq_one_letter_code
_entity_poly.pdbx_strand_id
1 'polypeptide(L)'
;MGIKGDTRSMPLANVLQDLATNEQTGTLRIHARERAVSLWFERGALRLVGLGPGEGPSLVNGLLALNKLRVEEIPPAPPGRRVSESNLLRGLVKKGRLTRDDLKAALEHQMAEHLCDAFLWPDAQFEFEEGDPDDRAFDADQLDHEPRIPVDAVLFEAVRRTDEWAEIRRVIGSLDEIYAADPRRVPADADASARRLAGLLNGERSLREVQELTRLGQFVICRAAARLVKGGAARPLTPPEAAERARALAGRRDWPAALKLARYGLAHERSNAALLETALRAAEALEDHEAAAGFGRQLATAQIEAGSLEAAVATCQKVLAHAPRDTTAHERLFTLYLRLGRKLEALTAGEALATAYKKAGLPDQALAVYRQLVEKVGDQPELLESLAEIQRRLGDKREAILLYRKLLSRALEARRDDDALDYCHTILRLDPAHEEAVRLRRQIESGQLEKSRRRRRRVKILAALGAVLVLAAAAGFYEWGARSELARVRGAIRDAIAEKRYREALRHYDRVIGPWAWSLAAHELRPDRDGIEERFVAEELERAAALDARGQLLDAQKTAEEALDLARRDDLRASIGERIDRLRKKRQDEETRWDGALKTRTPDQIAEVRDPLAVPALEKLLAGGSPPAAARAALAALGAIEGDAAVRALIRALADPDLAADAAAHLARRTKQDFGADRLRWEAWWLRASRRPGGRIPPLQAALVAPRTAFAAGEPVPVEWRIVNLGEAEVEFAMESDPARAIRAAPDDAAPAAAKPPAHARTLRLAPGEFLGGSVDLGSRLDKPGRRRLTWTAPLLIDGKPAPLEAIPLVVERTP
;
A
#
# COMPACT_ATOMS: atom_id res chain seq x y z
N MET A 1 25.03 78.99 -14.76
CA MET A 1 25.67 77.70 -15.15
C MET A 1 24.95 76.59 -14.40
N GLY A 2 24.60 75.46 -15.02
CA GLY A 2 23.84 74.41 -14.32
C GLY A 2 24.72 73.48 -13.49
N ILE A 3 24.33 73.22 -12.24
CA ILE A 3 25.00 72.23 -11.37
C ILE A 3 24.29 70.89 -11.56
N LYS A 4 25.02 69.83 -11.94
CA LYS A 4 24.50 68.45 -12.00
C LYS A 4 25.34 67.55 -11.12
N GLY A 5 24.70 66.63 -10.40
CA GLY A 5 25.41 65.72 -9.51
C GLY A 5 24.55 64.59 -8.95
N ASP A 6 25.20 63.78 -8.11
CA ASP A 6 24.60 62.69 -7.34
C ASP A 6 24.75 62.99 -5.85
N THR A 7 23.70 62.73 -5.07
CA THR A 7 23.67 62.96 -3.62
C THR A 7 24.74 62.17 -2.84
N ARG A 8 25.31 61.12 -3.41
CA ARG A 8 26.50 60.42 -2.86
C ARG A 8 27.77 61.27 -2.89
N SER A 9 27.96 62.01 -3.98
CA SER A 9 29.17 62.81 -4.21
C SER A 9 29.07 64.18 -3.56
N MET A 10 27.87 64.75 -3.57
CA MET A 10 27.56 66.05 -2.97
C MET A 10 26.22 65.93 -2.24
N PRO A 11 26.22 65.89 -0.89
CA PRO A 11 25.00 65.79 -0.12
C PRO A 11 24.02 66.91 -0.49
N LEU A 12 22.74 66.57 -0.62
CA LEU A 12 21.68 67.52 -0.99
C LEU A 12 21.62 68.74 -0.05
N ALA A 13 22.00 68.55 1.22
CA ALA A 13 22.14 69.63 2.19
C ALA A 13 23.09 70.74 1.72
N ASN A 14 24.25 70.37 1.17
CA ASN A 14 25.27 71.31 0.71
C ASN A 14 24.78 72.07 -0.52
N VAL A 15 24.07 71.39 -1.42
CA VAL A 15 23.47 72.01 -2.61
C VAL A 15 22.46 73.08 -2.20
N LEU A 16 21.53 72.72 -1.30
CA LEU A 16 20.50 73.66 -0.83
C LEU A 16 21.10 74.83 -0.03
N GLN A 17 22.12 74.59 0.78
CA GLN A 17 22.82 75.64 1.53
C GLN A 17 23.54 76.61 0.59
N ASP A 18 24.15 76.12 -0.48
CA ASP A 18 24.80 76.97 -1.50
C ASP A 18 23.77 77.82 -2.26
N LEU A 19 22.65 77.23 -2.66
CA LEU A 19 21.53 77.95 -3.29
C LEU A 19 20.98 79.05 -2.39
N ALA A 20 20.84 78.78 -1.08
CA ALA A 20 20.35 79.74 -0.11
C ALA A 20 21.35 80.87 0.17
N THR A 21 22.62 80.53 0.42
CA THR A 21 23.68 81.49 0.78
C THR A 21 23.98 82.46 -0.37
N ASN A 22 23.95 81.96 -1.60
CA ASN A 22 24.21 82.76 -2.79
C ASN A 22 22.94 83.43 -3.36
N GLU A 23 21.81 83.36 -2.65
CA GLU A 23 20.50 83.88 -3.08
C GLU A 23 20.14 83.48 -4.53
N GLN A 24 20.46 82.26 -4.94
CA GLN A 24 20.26 81.82 -6.32
C GLN A 24 18.76 81.68 -6.63
N THR A 25 18.40 81.99 -7.88
CA THR A 25 17.05 81.83 -8.43
C THR A 25 17.08 80.83 -9.57
N GLY A 26 16.29 79.76 -9.47
CA GLY A 26 16.31 78.68 -10.44
C GLY A 26 15.58 77.43 -9.97
N THR A 27 15.51 76.42 -10.84
CA THR A 27 14.85 75.14 -10.58
C THR A 27 15.85 74.04 -10.27
N LEU A 28 15.76 73.44 -9.09
CA LEU A 28 16.43 72.19 -8.74
C LEU A 28 15.51 71.00 -9.01
N ARG A 29 15.88 70.16 -9.97
CA ARG A 29 15.21 68.88 -10.24
C ARG A 29 15.95 67.77 -9.49
N ILE A 30 15.21 66.93 -8.78
CA ILE A 30 15.74 65.76 -8.06
C ILE A 30 14.96 64.54 -8.53
N HIS A 31 15.66 63.48 -8.94
CA HIS A 31 15.03 62.23 -9.39
C HIS A 31 15.71 60.99 -8.83
N ALA A 32 14.91 59.97 -8.50
CA ALA A 32 15.36 58.67 -8.03
C ALA A 32 14.35 57.58 -8.44
N ARG A 33 14.79 56.60 -9.26
CA ARG A 33 13.95 55.52 -9.80
C ARG A 33 12.69 56.07 -10.51
N GLU A 34 11.51 55.84 -9.96
CA GLU A 34 10.20 56.28 -10.48
C GLU A 34 9.70 57.58 -9.82
N ARG A 35 10.50 58.23 -8.96
CA ARG A 35 10.14 59.45 -8.24
C ARG A 35 10.93 60.64 -8.77
N ALA A 36 10.26 61.78 -8.95
CA ALA A 36 10.89 63.03 -9.31
C ALA A 36 10.20 64.19 -8.58
N VAL A 37 10.97 65.21 -8.20
CA VAL A 37 10.46 66.46 -7.65
C VAL A 37 11.25 67.63 -8.25
N SER A 38 10.54 68.69 -8.61
CA SER A 38 11.12 69.95 -9.07
C SER A 38 10.89 71.01 -7.98
N LEU A 39 11.92 71.75 -7.64
CA LEU A 39 11.91 72.74 -6.57
C LEU A 39 12.40 74.06 -7.15
N TRP A 40 11.53 75.07 -7.23
CA TRP A 40 11.95 76.38 -7.72
C TRP A 40 12.23 77.33 -6.55
N PHE A 41 13.41 77.95 -6.61
CA PHE A 41 13.93 78.88 -5.62
C PHE A 41 13.93 80.29 -6.18
N GLU A 42 13.57 81.26 -5.35
CA GLU A 42 13.64 82.69 -5.64
C GLU A 42 14.43 83.38 -4.53
N ARG A 43 15.58 83.97 -4.88
CA ARG A 43 16.49 84.60 -3.92
C ARG A 43 16.79 83.69 -2.72
N GLY A 44 17.15 82.44 -3.02
CA GLY A 44 17.49 81.43 -2.02
C GLY A 44 16.33 80.86 -1.19
N ALA A 45 15.08 81.28 -1.40
CA ALA A 45 13.91 80.73 -0.72
C ALA A 45 13.10 79.80 -1.64
N LEU A 46 12.59 78.69 -1.11
CA LEU A 46 11.73 77.79 -1.88
C LEU A 46 10.34 78.42 -2.07
N ARG A 47 9.88 78.47 -3.33
CA ARG A 47 8.62 79.13 -3.72
C ARG A 47 7.65 78.21 -4.44
N LEU A 48 8.13 77.24 -5.22
CA LEU A 48 7.25 76.27 -5.90
C LEU A 48 7.80 74.85 -5.79
N VAL A 49 6.88 73.89 -5.71
CA VAL A 49 7.19 72.46 -5.76
C VAL A 49 6.37 71.81 -6.88
N GLY A 50 7.03 71.06 -7.75
CA GLY A 50 6.44 70.31 -8.84
C GLY A 50 6.60 68.81 -8.62
N LEU A 51 5.51 68.05 -8.69
CA LEU A 51 5.48 66.59 -8.49
C LEU A 51 5.30 65.82 -9.81
N GLY A 52 5.07 66.55 -10.90
CA GLY A 52 4.77 66.06 -12.23
C GLY A 52 4.28 67.21 -13.11
N PRO A 53 3.99 66.97 -14.40
CA PRO A 53 3.55 68.04 -15.30
C PRO A 53 2.27 68.72 -14.80
N GLY A 54 2.37 69.99 -14.38
CA GLY A 54 1.27 70.78 -13.82
C GLY A 54 0.74 70.30 -12.46
N GLU A 55 1.48 69.45 -11.74
CA GLU A 55 1.05 68.90 -10.43
C GLU A 55 1.83 69.53 -9.27
N GLY A 56 1.11 70.04 -8.27
CA GLY A 56 1.66 70.65 -7.06
C GLY A 56 1.29 69.93 -5.75
N PRO A 57 1.76 70.41 -4.59
CA PRO A 57 1.46 69.82 -3.29
C PRO A 57 -0.03 69.89 -2.92
N SER A 58 -0.54 68.86 -2.25
CA SER A 58 -1.94 68.81 -1.81
C SER A 58 -2.20 69.70 -0.59
N LEU A 59 -2.87 70.82 -0.80
CA LEU A 59 -3.33 71.72 0.27
C LEU A 59 -4.20 71.01 1.32
N VAL A 60 -5.01 70.04 0.89
CA VAL A 60 -5.85 69.25 1.80
C VAL A 60 -4.99 68.48 2.82
N ASN A 61 -3.90 67.87 2.36
CA ASN A 61 -2.98 67.16 3.26
C ASN A 61 -2.29 68.11 4.25
N GLY A 62 -1.92 69.31 3.80
CA GLY A 62 -1.37 70.35 4.68
C GLY A 62 -2.35 70.80 5.76
N LEU A 63 -3.61 71.03 5.39
CA LEU A 63 -4.66 71.43 6.34
C LEU A 63 -4.96 70.33 7.37
N LEU A 64 -4.94 69.06 6.96
CA LEU A 64 -5.06 67.93 7.86
C LEU A 64 -3.88 67.89 8.85
N ALA A 65 -2.65 68.07 8.36
CA ALA A 65 -1.45 68.04 9.19
C ALA A 65 -1.42 69.19 10.22
N LEU A 66 -1.94 70.36 9.85
CA LEU A 66 -2.07 71.53 10.74
C LEU A 66 -3.33 71.49 11.63
N ASN A 67 -4.11 70.39 11.61
CA ASN A 67 -5.38 70.23 12.33
C ASN A 67 -6.43 71.31 12.01
N LYS A 68 -6.35 71.94 10.82
CA LYS A 68 -7.30 72.94 10.32
C LYS A 68 -8.49 72.31 9.61
N LEU A 69 -8.32 71.07 9.17
CA LEU A 69 -9.36 70.24 8.56
C LEU A 69 -9.36 68.89 9.27
N ARG A 70 -10.53 68.28 9.45
CA ARG A 70 -10.64 66.88 9.89
C ARG A 70 -11.04 65.98 8.72
N VAL A 71 -10.67 64.71 8.79
CA VAL A 71 -10.89 63.75 7.69
C VAL A 71 -12.38 63.55 7.42
N GLU A 72 -13.22 63.63 8.46
CA GLU A 72 -14.69 63.49 8.38
C GLU A 72 -15.35 64.65 7.61
N GLU A 73 -14.63 65.76 7.43
CA GLU A 73 -15.10 66.97 6.76
C GLU A 73 -14.78 66.96 5.27
N ILE A 74 -14.02 65.95 4.82
CA ILE A 74 -13.73 65.70 3.43
C ILE A 74 -14.84 64.78 2.90
N PRO A 75 -15.61 65.20 1.87
CA PRO A 75 -16.65 64.36 1.31
C PRO A 75 -16.04 63.07 0.73
N PRO A 76 -16.69 61.90 0.91
CA PRO A 76 -16.20 60.66 0.34
C PRO A 76 -16.12 60.79 -1.18
N ALA A 77 -14.95 60.48 -1.75
CA ALA A 77 -14.78 60.51 -3.20
C ALA A 77 -15.55 59.33 -3.83
N PRO A 78 -16.36 59.55 -4.88
CA PRO A 78 -16.96 58.44 -5.62
C PRO A 78 -15.87 57.60 -6.30
N PRO A 79 -16.05 56.27 -6.42
CA PRO A 79 -15.06 55.40 -7.07
C PRO A 79 -14.78 55.88 -8.49
N GLY A 80 -13.50 56.07 -8.82
CA GLY A 80 -13.05 56.51 -10.15
C GLY A 80 -13.05 58.03 -10.40
N ARG A 81 -13.42 58.88 -9.42
CA ARG A 81 -13.37 60.34 -9.57
C ARG A 81 -12.71 61.00 -8.35
N ARG A 82 -11.57 61.64 -8.53
CA ARG A 82 -10.95 62.49 -7.49
C ARG A 82 -11.85 63.72 -7.27
N VAL A 83 -12.18 64.03 -6.02
CA VAL A 83 -12.79 65.32 -5.66
C VAL A 83 -11.73 66.38 -5.98
N SER A 84 -12.06 67.33 -6.86
CA SER A 84 -11.18 68.47 -7.15
C SER A 84 -10.93 69.26 -5.85
N GLU A 85 -9.68 69.27 -5.39
CA GLU A 85 -9.27 69.93 -4.15
C GLU A 85 -9.65 71.41 -4.16
N SER A 86 -9.45 72.10 -5.28
CA SER A 86 -9.81 73.52 -5.44
C SER A 86 -11.30 73.80 -5.20
N ASN A 87 -12.21 72.87 -5.53
CA ASN A 87 -13.65 73.05 -5.26
C ASN A 87 -13.99 72.90 -3.78
N LEU A 88 -13.39 71.92 -3.10
CA LEU A 88 -13.57 71.72 -1.65
C LEU A 88 -13.07 72.94 -0.87
N LEU A 89 -11.85 73.38 -1.19
CA LEU A 89 -11.18 74.48 -0.50
C LEU A 89 -11.93 75.81 -0.72
N ARG A 90 -12.34 76.12 -1.95
CA ARG A 90 -13.19 77.30 -2.24
C ARG A 90 -14.49 77.29 -1.43
N GLY A 91 -15.12 76.12 -1.30
CA GLY A 91 -16.34 75.95 -0.50
C GLY A 91 -16.14 76.21 0.99
N LEU A 92 -15.01 75.76 1.56
CA LEU A 92 -14.67 75.96 2.98
C LEU A 92 -14.26 77.40 3.29
N VAL A 93 -13.52 78.05 2.39
CA VAL A 93 -13.18 79.48 2.50
C VAL A 93 -14.44 80.34 2.42
N LYS A 94 -15.35 80.07 1.47
CA LYS A 94 -16.63 80.81 1.36
C LYS A 94 -17.50 80.67 2.62
N LYS A 95 -17.41 79.54 3.32
CA LYS A 95 -18.13 79.29 4.59
C LYS A 95 -17.39 79.88 5.82
N GLY A 96 -16.28 80.59 5.63
CA GLY A 96 -15.48 81.19 6.71
C GLY A 96 -14.76 80.18 7.59
N ARG A 97 -14.65 78.91 7.15
CA ARG A 97 -14.03 77.83 7.93
C ARG A 97 -12.52 77.74 7.74
N LEU A 98 -12.01 78.31 6.65
CA LEU A 98 -10.59 78.40 6.33
C LEU A 98 -10.28 79.82 5.85
N THR A 99 -9.12 80.34 6.21
CA THR A 99 -8.59 81.63 5.75
C THR A 99 -7.55 81.44 4.63
N ARG A 100 -7.19 82.52 3.94
CA ARG A 100 -6.06 82.48 2.98
C ARG A 100 -4.75 82.14 3.68
N ASP A 101 -4.55 82.61 4.90
CA ASP A 101 -3.36 82.29 5.71
C ASP A 101 -3.32 80.81 6.08
N ASP A 102 -4.48 80.17 6.36
CA ASP A 102 -4.53 78.72 6.59
C ASP A 102 -4.12 77.93 5.34
N LEU A 103 -4.53 78.37 4.14
CA LEU A 103 -4.14 77.74 2.88
C LEU A 103 -2.64 77.94 2.60
N LYS A 104 -2.12 79.15 2.81
CA LYS A 104 -0.70 79.45 2.69
C LYS A 104 0.13 78.58 3.64
N ALA A 105 -0.22 78.53 4.92
CA ALA A 105 0.48 77.72 5.91
C ALA A 105 0.41 76.22 5.56
N ALA A 106 -0.73 75.75 5.06
CA ALA A 106 -0.87 74.37 4.58
C ALA A 106 0.03 74.07 3.37
N LEU A 107 0.13 74.99 2.42
CA LEU A 107 1.02 74.86 1.26
C LEU A 107 2.47 74.82 1.70
N GLU A 108 2.88 75.79 2.53
CA GLU A 108 4.26 75.87 3.04
C GLU A 108 4.65 74.61 3.81
N HIS A 109 3.73 74.08 4.62
CA HIS A 109 3.93 72.81 5.31
C HIS A 109 4.16 71.65 4.34
N GLN A 110 3.34 71.52 3.28
CA GLN A 110 3.49 70.43 2.31
C GLN A 110 4.73 70.56 1.42
N MET A 111 5.08 71.78 1.02
CA MET A 111 6.33 72.05 0.31
C MET A 111 7.55 71.64 1.16
N ALA A 112 7.54 71.98 2.46
CA ALA A 112 8.60 71.54 3.38
C ALA A 112 8.64 70.02 3.54
N GLU A 113 7.49 69.34 3.58
CA GLU A 113 7.41 67.87 3.60
C GLU A 113 8.01 67.24 2.34
N HIS A 114 7.66 67.73 1.15
CA HIS A 114 8.21 67.23 -0.11
C HIS A 114 9.72 67.47 -0.22
N LEU A 115 10.19 68.63 0.24
CA LEU A 115 11.62 68.91 0.36
C LEU A 115 12.30 67.90 1.29
N CYS A 116 11.76 67.66 2.48
CA CYS A 116 12.29 66.66 3.41
C CYS A 116 12.27 65.24 2.84
N ASP A 117 11.20 64.86 2.12
CA ASP A 117 11.07 63.52 1.53
C ASP A 117 12.14 63.26 0.46
N ALA A 118 12.60 64.29 -0.26
CA ALA A 118 13.68 64.17 -1.24
C ALA A 118 15.01 63.73 -0.60
N PHE A 119 15.28 64.12 0.65
CA PHE A 119 16.46 63.68 1.41
C PHE A 119 16.43 62.19 1.75
N LEU A 120 15.26 61.56 1.73
CA LEU A 120 15.09 60.14 2.06
C LEU A 120 15.38 59.21 0.87
N TRP A 121 15.60 59.76 -0.32
CA TRP A 121 15.79 59.01 -1.56
C TRP A 121 17.26 58.57 -1.69
N PRO A 122 17.55 57.26 -1.60
CA PRO A 122 18.91 56.78 -1.79
C PRO A 122 19.32 56.99 -3.25
N ASP A 123 20.57 57.40 -3.47
CA ASP A 123 21.19 57.50 -4.79
C ASP A 123 20.45 58.44 -5.76
N ALA A 124 19.88 59.53 -5.22
CA ALA A 124 19.18 60.53 -6.01
C ALA A 124 20.16 61.36 -6.84
N GLN A 125 19.76 61.66 -8.07
CA GLN A 125 20.47 62.58 -8.94
C GLN A 125 19.76 63.92 -8.92
N PHE A 126 20.53 65.00 -9.09
CA PHE A 126 19.99 66.35 -9.11
C PHE A 126 20.59 67.20 -10.23
N GLU A 127 19.80 68.16 -10.70
CA GLU A 127 20.18 69.16 -11.69
C GLU A 127 19.57 70.51 -11.32
N PHE A 128 20.39 71.56 -11.28
CA PHE A 128 19.95 72.93 -11.07
C PHE A 128 20.08 73.74 -12.36
N GLU A 129 18.99 74.40 -12.76
CA GLU A 129 18.93 75.32 -13.89
C GLU A 129 18.54 76.73 -13.38
N GLU A 130 19.40 77.72 -13.61
CA GLU A 130 19.12 79.12 -13.28
C GLU A 130 18.01 79.68 -14.18
N GLY A 131 17.07 80.44 -13.61
CA GLY A 131 16.02 81.11 -14.36
C GLY A 131 14.62 81.00 -13.74
N ASP A 132 13.65 81.48 -14.51
CA ASP A 132 12.23 81.43 -14.17
C ASP A 132 11.70 79.98 -14.23
N PRO A 133 10.64 79.65 -13.47
CA PRO A 133 10.10 78.29 -13.46
C PRO A 133 9.48 77.93 -14.80
N ASP A 134 9.63 76.68 -15.24
CA ASP A 134 8.92 76.16 -16.41
C ASP A 134 7.42 75.96 -16.06
N ASP A 135 6.53 76.71 -16.71
CA ASP A 135 5.08 76.65 -16.54
C ASP A 135 4.50 75.23 -16.64
N ARG A 136 5.18 74.30 -17.33
CA ARG A 136 4.74 72.91 -17.46
C ARG A 136 5.10 72.04 -16.26
N ALA A 137 6.09 72.42 -15.47
CA ALA A 137 6.63 71.63 -14.37
C ALA A 137 5.95 71.91 -13.02
N PHE A 138 5.18 73.01 -12.91
CA PHE A 138 4.60 73.48 -11.65
C PHE A 138 3.09 73.73 -11.80
N ASP A 139 2.38 73.59 -10.69
CA ASP A 139 0.97 74.02 -10.58
C ASP A 139 0.92 75.55 -10.36
N ALA A 140 0.30 76.26 -11.29
CA ALA A 140 0.19 77.72 -11.28
C ALA A 140 -0.61 78.25 -10.08
N ASP A 141 -1.54 77.45 -9.54
CA ASP A 141 -2.37 77.84 -8.38
C ASP A 141 -1.52 78.06 -7.11
N GLN A 142 -0.27 77.55 -7.06
CA GLN A 142 0.63 77.78 -5.93
C GLN A 142 1.01 79.26 -5.74
N LEU A 143 1.09 80.03 -6.83
CA LEU A 143 1.46 81.45 -6.77
C LEU A 143 0.39 82.31 -6.09
N ASP A 144 -0.88 81.91 -6.19
CA ASP A 144 -2.02 82.61 -5.57
C ASP A 144 -1.95 82.64 -4.03
N HIS A 145 -1.11 81.78 -3.45
CA HIS A 145 -0.94 81.63 -2.00
C HIS A 145 0.37 82.25 -1.48
N GLU A 146 1.22 82.78 -2.36
CA GLU A 146 2.51 83.41 -2.04
C GLU A 146 3.38 82.65 -1.00
N PRO A 147 3.56 81.32 -1.11
CA PRO A 147 4.33 80.55 -0.12
C PRO A 147 5.81 80.94 -0.15
N ARG A 148 6.46 81.08 1.00
CA ARG A 148 7.91 81.38 1.06
C ARG A 148 8.57 80.61 2.19
N ILE A 149 9.43 79.67 1.83
CA ILE A 149 10.12 78.82 2.81
C ILE A 149 11.61 79.12 2.79
N PRO A 150 12.15 79.71 3.86
CA PRO A 150 13.60 79.79 4.07
C PRO A 150 14.18 78.37 4.17
N VAL A 151 15.17 78.08 3.33
CA VAL A 151 15.78 76.74 3.22
C VAL A 151 16.38 76.29 4.55
N ASP A 152 17.06 77.19 5.26
CA ASP A 152 17.70 76.90 6.55
C ASP A 152 16.72 76.37 7.60
N ALA A 153 15.46 76.84 7.57
CA ALA A 153 14.42 76.41 8.51
C ALA A 153 14.00 74.95 8.29
N VAL A 154 14.10 74.44 7.05
CA VAL A 154 13.72 73.06 6.71
C VAL A 154 14.92 72.13 6.74
N LEU A 155 16.13 72.64 6.49
CA LEU A 155 17.35 71.86 6.37
C LEU A 155 17.66 71.03 7.62
N PHE A 156 17.56 71.63 8.81
CA PHE A 156 17.81 70.90 10.07
C PHE A 156 16.82 69.75 10.29
N GLU A 157 15.54 69.97 9.97
CA GLU A 157 14.53 68.92 10.07
C GLU A 157 14.77 67.82 9.03
N ALA A 158 15.18 68.17 7.80
CA ALA A 158 15.50 67.21 6.75
C ALA A 158 16.70 66.31 7.13
N VAL A 159 17.77 66.89 7.69
CA VAL A 159 18.94 66.13 8.19
C VAL A 159 18.52 65.21 9.34
N ARG A 160 17.78 65.74 10.34
CA ARG A 160 17.27 64.94 11.47
C ARG A 160 16.41 63.76 11.00
N ARG A 161 15.55 63.97 9.99
CA ARG A 161 14.73 62.91 9.39
C ARG A 161 15.58 61.86 8.69
N THR A 162 16.66 62.26 8.03
CA THR A 162 17.56 61.34 7.33
C THR A 162 18.20 60.34 8.29
N ASP A 163 18.69 60.82 9.44
CA ASP A 163 19.26 59.97 10.48
C ASP A 163 18.21 59.02 11.09
N GLU A 164 17.04 59.57 11.45
CA GLU A 164 15.92 58.78 12.01
C GLU A 164 15.41 57.74 11.00
N TRP A 165 15.45 58.04 9.71
CA TRP A 165 14.95 57.19 8.63
C TRP A 165 15.76 55.91 8.46
N ALA A 166 17.08 55.96 8.70
CA ALA A 166 17.92 54.77 8.66
C ALA A 166 17.48 53.73 9.72
N GLU A 167 17.09 54.19 10.92
CA GLU A 167 16.54 53.31 11.94
C GLU A 167 15.14 52.80 11.61
N ILE A 168 14.27 53.68 11.09
CA ILE A 168 12.90 53.32 10.72
C ILE A 168 12.91 52.22 9.65
N ARG A 169 13.76 52.34 8.63
CA ARG A 169 13.89 51.34 7.56
C ARG A 169 14.32 49.97 8.09
N ARG A 170 15.19 49.91 9.11
CA ARG A 170 15.60 48.65 9.74
C ARG A 170 14.45 47.92 10.44
N VAL A 171 13.45 48.66 10.93
CA VAL A 171 12.28 48.08 11.63
C VAL A 171 11.13 47.77 10.66
N ILE A 172 10.87 48.67 9.71
CA ILE A 172 9.65 48.62 8.89
C ILE A 172 9.84 47.94 7.53
N GLY A 173 11.06 47.88 7.00
CA GLY A 173 11.32 47.23 5.71
C GLY A 173 10.70 47.96 4.52
N SER A 174 9.45 47.62 4.17
CA SER A 174 8.73 48.13 2.98
C SER A 174 7.37 48.76 3.33
N LEU A 175 6.85 49.62 2.45
CA LEU A 175 5.47 50.11 2.53
C LEU A 175 4.43 49.03 2.18
N ASP A 176 4.84 47.96 1.49
CA ASP A 176 3.95 46.85 1.13
C ASP A 176 3.81 45.83 2.28
N GLU A 177 4.50 46.07 3.40
CA GLU A 177 4.44 45.26 4.61
C GLU A 177 3.09 45.41 5.32
N ILE A 178 2.59 44.30 5.89
CA ILE A 178 1.28 44.23 6.55
C ILE A 178 1.48 44.00 8.04
N TYR A 179 1.07 44.96 8.86
CA TYR A 179 1.19 44.88 10.31
C TYR A 179 -0.14 44.57 10.98
N ALA A 180 -0.07 43.75 12.03
CA ALA A 180 -1.16 43.55 12.97
C ALA A 180 -0.79 44.22 14.30
N ALA A 181 -1.58 45.21 14.71
CA ALA A 181 -1.48 45.85 16.01
C ALA A 181 -2.39 45.17 17.04
N ASP A 182 -1.93 45.15 18.29
CA ASP A 182 -2.74 44.85 19.47
C ASP A 182 -3.07 46.18 20.17
N PRO A 183 -4.32 46.68 20.04
CA PRO A 183 -4.71 47.96 20.65
C PRO A 183 -4.50 48.01 22.17
N ARG A 184 -4.46 46.86 22.87
CA ARG A 184 -4.26 46.79 24.32
C ARG A 184 -2.82 47.07 24.75
N ARG A 185 -1.87 46.95 23.82
CA ARG A 185 -0.45 47.16 24.06
C ARG A 185 0.01 48.56 23.65
N VAL A 186 -0.87 49.36 23.06
CA VAL A 186 -0.57 50.75 22.71
C VAL A 186 -0.41 51.55 24.01
N PRO A 187 0.71 52.25 24.24
CA PRO A 187 0.93 53.03 25.45
C PRO A 187 -0.16 54.09 25.66
N ALA A 188 -0.56 54.34 26.92
CA ALA A 188 -1.62 55.30 27.24
C ALA A 188 -1.25 56.75 26.88
N ASP A 189 0.05 57.06 26.90
CA ASP A 189 0.66 58.33 26.52
C ASP A 189 0.94 58.44 25.01
N ALA A 190 0.59 57.42 24.20
CA ALA A 190 0.78 57.47 22.75
C ALA A 190 0.02 58.65 22.14
N ASP A 191 0.66 59.35 21.19
CA ASP A 191 0.04 60.45 20.48
C ASP A 191 -1.20 60.00 19.68
N ALA A 192 -2.04 60.97 19.30
CA ALA A 192 -3.28 60.70 18.58
C ALA A 192 -3.03 59.97 17.24
N SER A 193 -1.90 60.27 16.59
CA SER A 193 -1.49 59.65 15.33
C SER A 193 -1.14 58.17 15.49
N ALA A 194 -0.41 57.80 16.55
CA ALA A 194 -0.04 56.43 16.88
C ALA A 194 -1.27 55.60 17.27
N ARG A 195 -2.20 56.17 18.05
CA ARG A 195 -3.48 55.52 18.37
C ARG A 195 -4.36 55.30 17.13
N ARG A 196 -4.47 56.32 16.28
CA ARG A 196 -5.18 56.22 15.00
C ARG A 196 -4.54 55.16 14.10
N LEU A 197 -3.22 55.14 14.01
CA LEU A 197 -2.48 54.17 13.20
C LEU A 197 -2.69 52.74 13.71
N ALA A 198 -2.61 52.51 15.03
CA ALA A 198 -2.84 51.19 15.61
C ALA A 198 -4.21 50.60 15.25
N GLY A 199 -5.26 51.43 15.16
CA GLY A 199 -6.58 50.98 14.70
C GLY A 199 -6.65 50.60 13.22
N LEU A 200 -5.74 51.13 12.39
CA LEU A 200 -5.68 50.88 10.94
C LEU A 200 -4.79 49.68 10.59
N LEU A 201 -3.81 49.35 11.44
CA LEU A 201 -2.96 48.17 11.35
C LEU A 201 -3.72 46.90 11.79
N ASN A 202 -4.81 46.60 11.11
CA ASN A 202 -5.66 45.43 11.38
C ASN A 202 -5.11 44.12 10.79
N GLY A 203 -3.95 44.18 10.14
CA GLY A 203 -3.32 43.07 9.44
C GLY A 203 -4.05 42.57 8.20
N GLU A 204 -4.82 43.47 7.55
CA GLU A 204 -5.33 43.31 6.19
C GLU A 204 -4.80 44.38 5.22
N ARG A 205 -4.41 45.54 5.77
CA ARG A 205 -3.89 46.68 5.02
C ARG A 205 -2.37 46.74 5.09
N SER A 206 -1.76 46.99 3.94
CA SER A 206 -0.35 47.39 3.85
C SER A 206 -0.17 48.82 4.37
N LEU A 207 1.06 49.18 4.74
CA LEU A 207 1.36 50.56 5.13
C LEU A 207 1.09 51.56 3.99
N ARG A 208 1.21 51.14 2.73
CA ARG A 208 0.81 51.91 1.56
C ARG A 208 -0.68 52.23 1.54
N GLU A 209 -1.54 51.24 1.76
CA GLU A 209 -2.99 51.46 1.82
C GLU A 209 -3.37 52.33 3.04
N VAL A 210 -2.66 52.19 4.15
CA VAL A 210 -2.82 53.06 5.32
C VAL A 210 -2.38 54.49 5.01
N GLN A 211 -1.34 54.67 4.20
CA GLN A 211 -0.92 55.98 3.70
C GLN A 211 -1.97 56.64 2.83
N GLU A 212 -2.52 55.90 1.89
CA GLU A 212 -3.60 56.40 1.02
C GLU A 212 -4.85 56.77 1.82
N LEU A 213 -5.20 55.97 2.84
CA LEU A 213 -6.37 56.22 3.70
C LEU A 213 -6.18 57.41 4.64
N THR A 214 -4.99 57.56 5.23
CA THR A 214 -4.71 58.62 6.20
C THR A 214 -4.28 59.93 5.56
N ARG A 215 -3.80 59.87 4.31
CA ARG A 215 -3.16 60.95 3.57
C ARG A 215 -1.97 61.61 4.28
N LEU A 216 -1.36 60.90 5.23
CA LEU A 216 -0.16 61.36 5.92
C LEU A 216 1.09 61.06 5.09
N GLY A 217 2.14 61.86 5.28
CA GLY A 217 3.43 61.64 4.61
C GLY A 217 4.06 60.29 4.97
N GLN A 218 4.87 59.76 4.04
CA GLN A 218 5.52 58.45 4.17
C GLN A 218 6.34 58.37 5.48
N PHE A 219 7.13 59.41 5.76
CA PHE A 219 7.96 59.48 6.95
C PHE A 219 7.14 59.36 8.24
N VAL A 220 6.03 60.10 8.34
CA VAL A 220 5.16 60.12 9.53
C VAL A 220 4.58 58.74 9.82
N ILE A 221 4.10 58.05 8.78
CA ILE A 221 3.47 56.72 8.89
C ILE A 221 4.50 55.68 9.30
N CYS A 222 5.62 55.60 8.58
CA CYS A 222 6.66 54.63 8.88
C CYS A 222 7.28 54.88 10.27
N ARG A 223 7.45 56.14 10.69
CA ARG A 223 7.92 56.48 12.04
C ARG A 223 6.94 56.00 13.12
N ALA A 224 5.65 56.29 12.95
CA ALA A 224 4.62 55.87 13.90
C ALA A 224 4.49 54.33 13.95
N ALA A 225 4.53 53.66 12.79
CA ALA A 225 4.56 52.20 12.72
C ALA A 225 5.80 51.63 13.42
N ALA A 226 6.98 52.20 13.18
CA ALA A 226 8.23 51.74 13.80
C ALA A 226 8.20 51.84 15.32
N ARG A 227 7.60 52.92 15.87
CA ARG A 227 7.40 53.08 17.31
C ARG A 227 6.46 52.02 17.89
N LEU A 228 5.33 51.75 17.21
CA LEU A 228 4.41 50.69 17.62
C LEU A 228 5.08 49.31 17.60
N VAL A 229 5.94 49.05 16.61
CA VAL A 229 6.68 47.79 16.50
C VAL A 229 7.76 47.67 17.57
N LYS A 230 8.62 48.69 17.75
CA LYS A 230 9.64 48.72 18.81
C LYS A 230 9.02 48.58 20.21
N GLY A 231 7.84 49.17 20.42
CA GLY A 231 7.07 49.07 21.67
C GLY A 231 6.29 47.76 21.86
N GLY A 232 6.32 46.84 20.90
CA GLY A 232 5.62 45.55 20.98
C GLY A 232 4.09 45.64 20.81
N ALA A 233 3.58 46.81 20.41
CA ALA A 233 2.16 47.06 20.15
C ALA A 233 1.73 46.68 18.73
N ALA A 234 2.67 46.53 17.80
CA ALA A 234 2.43 46.00 16.46
C ALA A 234 3.53 45.03 16.03
N ARG A 235 3.22 44.12 15.11
CA ARG A 235 4.21 43.23 14.49
C ARG A 235 3.83 42.88 13.06
N PRO A 236 4.79 42.49 12.21
CA PRO A 236 4.51 41.96 10.89
C PRO A 236 3.54 40.77 10.96
N LEU A 237 2.70 40.65 9.94
CA LEU A 237 1.75 39.57 9.81
C LEU A 237 2.48 38.28 9.46
N THR A 238 2.25 37.21 10.22
CA THR A 238 2.89 35.92 9.95
C THR A 238 2.19 35.20 8.78
N PRO A 239 2.88 34.31 8.04
CA PRO A 239 2.27 33.56 6.95
C PRO A 239 1.04 32.72 7.36
N PRO A 240 1.02 32.04 8.53
CA PRO A 240 -0.17 31.34 8.99
C PRO A 240 -1.37 32.26 9.24
N GLU A 241 -1.14 33.45 9.81
CA GLU A 241 -2.20 34.44 10.05
C GLU A 241 -2.70 35.05 8.74
N ALA A 242 -1.80 35.31 7.79
CA ALA A 242 -2.16 35.70 6.43
C ALA A 242 -3.04 34.63 5.77
N ALA A 243 -2.72 33.35 5.96
CA ALA A 243 -3.49 32.23 5.41
C ALA A 243 -4.90 32.13 6.01
N GLU A 244 -5.05 32.35 7.32
CA GLU A 244 -6.36 32.38 7.97
C GLU A 244 -7.21 33.56 7.49
N ARG A 245 -6.63 34.76 7.43
CA ARG A 245 -7.35 35.96 6.98
C ARG A 245 -7.70 35.89 5.50
N ALA A 246 -6.79 35.45 4.64
CA ALA A 246 -7.06 35.23 3.23
C ALA A 246 -8.23 34.26 3.02
N ARG A 247 -8.27 33.15 3.79
CA ARG A 247 -9.39 32.20 3.77
C ARG A 247 -10.71 32.82 4.25
N ALA A 248 -10.67 33.63 5.32
CA ALA A 248 -11.85 34.33 5.82
C ALA A 248 -12.43 35.31 4.79
N LEU A 249 -11.57 36.07 4.10
CA LEU A 249 -11.96 36.99 3.02
C LEU A 249 -12.51 36.23 1.81
N ALA A 250 -11.87 35.13 1.43
CA ALA A 250 -12.38 34.23 0.38
C ALA A 250 -13.77 33.67 0.74
N GLY A 251 -14.01 33.32 2.00
CA GLY A 251 -15.33 32.90 2.49
C GLY A 251 -16.41 33.98 2.35
N ARG A 252 -16.02 35.26 2.44
CA ARG A 252 -16.88 36.42 2.18
C ARG A 252 -16.96 36.80 0.69
N ARG A 253 -16.27 36.07 -0.18
CA ARG A 253 -16.13 36.34 -1.64
C ARG A 253 -15.42 37.66 -1.96
N ASP A 254 -14.61 38.17 -1.05
CA ASP A 254 -13.72 39.29 -1.32
C ASP A 254 -12.41 38.78 -1.94
N TRP A 255 -12.49 38.38 -3.22
CA TRP A 255 -11.41 37.74 -3.94
C TRP A 255 -10.17 38.63 -4.12
N PRO A 256 -10.28 39.93 -4.44
CA PRO A 256 -9.11 40.80 -4.55
C PRO A 256 -8.34 40.91 -3.23
N ALA A 257 -9.03 41.10 -2.11
CA ALA A 257 -8.38 41.21 -0.80
C ALA A 257 -7.80 39.87 -0.34
N ALA A 258 -8.51 38.76 -0.60
CA ALA A 258 -8.00 37.42 -0.34
C ALA A 258 -6.72 37.11 -1.15
N LEU A 259 -6.71 37.44 -2.45
CA LEU A 259 -5.55 37.24 -3.31
C LEU A 259 -4.35 38.09 -2.87
N LYS A 260 -4.58 39.34 -2.46
CA LYS A 260 -3.55 40.22 -1.92
C LYS A 260 -2.87 39.62 -0.70
N LEU A 261 -3.66 39.17 0.29
CA LEU A 261 -3.11 38.53 1.50
C LEU A 261 -2.42 37.20 1.20
N ALA A 262 -2.96 36.42 0.26
CA ALA A 262 -2.34 35.18 -0.15
C ALA A 262 -0.96 35.43 -0.79
N ARG A 263 -0.85 36.42 -1.69
CA ARG A 263 0.42 36.83 -2.31
C ARG A 263 1.43 37.34 -1.28
N TYR A 264 0.97 38.14 -0.31
CA TYR A 264 1.81 38.61 0.80
C TYR A 264 2.40 37.43 1.60
N GLY A 265 1.56 36.46 1.98
CA GLY A 265 2.04 35.27 2.69
C GLY A 265 3.01 34.42 1.86
N LEU A 266 2.74 34.27 0.55
CA LEU A 266 3.60 33.50 -0.36
C LEU A 266 4.96 34.13 -0.63
N ALA A 267 5.08 35.46 -0.51
CA ALA A 267 6.38 36.13 -0.58
C ALA A 267 7.32 35.69 0.55
N HIS A 268 6.76 35.31 1.71
CA HIS A 268 7.49 34.84 2.89
C HIS A 268 7.65 33.32 2.92
N GLU A 269 6.59 32.58 2.56
CA GLU A 269 6.59 31.11 2.51
C GLU A 269 6.05 30.61 1.16
N ARG A 270 6.94 30.44 0.19
CA ARG A 270 6.59 30.11 -1.21
C ARG A 270 5.80 28.81 -1.38
N SER A 271 6.05 27.81 -0.52
CA SER A 271 5.46 26.46 -0.63
C SER A 271 4.25 26.25 0.30
N ASN A 272 3.70 27.32 0.89
CA ASN A 272 2.57 27.18 1.82
C ASN A 272 1.28 26.81 1.07
N ALA A 273 0.85 25.56 1.21
CA ALA A 273 -0.28 25.00 0.48
C ALA A 273 -1.61 25.72 0.73
N ALA A 274 -1.87 26.20 1.94
CA ALA A 274 -3.11 26.89 2.28
C ALA A 274 -3.22 28.26 1.58
N LEU A 275 -2.09 28.98 1.52
CA LEU A 275 -2.00 30.25 0.80
C LEU A 275 -2.12 30.03 -0.71
N LEU A 276 -1.44 29.02 -1.25
CA LEU A 276 -1.52 28.66 -2.68
C LEU A 276 -2.94 28.25 -3.10
N GLU A 277 -3.64 27.47 -2.28
CA GLU A 277 -5.02 27.08 -2.54
C GLU A 277 -5.96 28.31 -2.55
N THR A 278 -5.78 29.22 -1.59
CA THR A 278 -6.58 30.46 -1.52
C THR A 278 -6.28 31.37 -2.70
N ALA A 279 -5.01 31.53 -3.08
CA ALA A 279 -4.59 32.32 -4.24
C ALA A 279 -5.15 31.73 -5.55
N LEU A 280 -5.10 30.41 -5.72
CA LEU A 280 -5.69 29.72 -6.86
C LEU A 280 -7.19 29.99 -6.95
N ARG A 281 -7.95 29.76 -5.87
CA ARG A 281 -9.40 30.01 -5.84
C ARG A 281 -9.75 31.46 -6.12
N ALA A 282 -8.98 32.40 -5.57
CA ALA A 282 -9.20 33.82 -5.80
C ALA A 282 -8.89 34.22 -7.26
N ALA A 283 -7.83 33.67 -7.85
CA ALA A 283 -7.52 33.88 -9.26
C ALA A 283 -8.58 33.27 -10.20
N GLU A 284 -9.08 32.06 -9.89
CA GLU A 284 -10.20 31.43 -10.59
C GLU A 284 -11.45 32.31 -10.57
N ALA A 285 -11.80 32.86 -9.40
CA ALA A 285 -12.97 33.71 -9.25
C ALA A 285 -12.83 35.11 -9.88
N LEU A 286 -11.60 35.57 -10.06
CA LEU A 286 -11.27 36.81 -10.78
C LEU A 286 -11.05 36.59 -12.28
N GLU A 287 -11.22 35.35 -12.77
CA GLU A 287 -11.00 34.95 -14.16
C GLU A 287 -9.57 35.21 -14.69
N ASP A 288 -8.60 35.31 -13.77
CA ASP A 288 -7.17 35.44 -14.11
C ASP A 288 -6.57 34.05 -14.36
N HIS A 289 -6.74 33.57 -15.61
CA HIS A 289 -6.30 32.25 -16.03
C HIS A 289 -4.78 32.04 -15.91
N GLU A 290 -3.98 33.07 -16.16
CA GLU A 290 -2.53 32.97 -16.08
C GLU A 290 -2.08 32.81 -14.63
N ALA A 291 -2.59 33.64 -13.72
CA ALA A 291 -2.28 33.54 -12.30
C ALA A 291 -2.83 32.23 -11.70
N ALA A 292 -4.04 31.81 -12.08
CA ALA A 292 -4.62 30.54 -11.64
C ALA A 292 -3.73 29.35 -12.05
N ALA A 293 -3.30 29.29 -13.31
CA ALA A 293 -2.37 28.25 -13.76
C ALA A 293 -1.02 28.33 -13.00
N GLY A 294 -0.51 29.54 -12.76
CA GLY A 294 0.72 29.78 -11.99
C GLY A 294 0.66 29.23 -10.56
N PHE A 295 -0.36 29.63 -9.78
CA PHE A 295 -0.54 29.16 -8.41
C PHE A 295 -0.87 27.67 -8.36
N GLY A 296 -1.66 27.16 -9.32
CA GLY A 296 -1.97 25.74 -9.43
C GLY A 296 -0.72 24.89 -9.67
N ARG A 297 0.23 25.33 -10.52
CA ARG A 297 1.52 24.63 -10.69
C ARG A 297 2.33 24.56 -9.41
N GLN A 298 2.39 25.67 -8.66
CA GLN A 298 3.11 25.72 -7.38
C GLN A 298 2.44 24.83 -6.33
N LEU A 299 1.10 24.87 -6.25
CA LEU A 299 0.32 24.03 -5.34
C LEU A 299 0.51 22.54 -5.63
N ALA A 300 0.45 22.16 -6.91
CA ALA A 300 0.68 20.78 -7.33
C ALA A 300 2.09 20.32 -6.92
N THR A 301 3.12 21.15 -7.08
CA THR A 301 4.49 20.83 -6.61
C THR A 301 4.52 20.58 -5.11
N ALA A 302 3.96 21.50 -4.31
CA ALA A 302 3.94 21.38 -2.86
C ALA A 302 3.18 20.11 -2.40
N GLN A 303 2.06 19.77 -3.06
CA GLN A 303 1.29 18.56 -2.77
C GLN A 303 2.05 17.27 -3.10
N ILE A 304 2.82 17.26 -4.20
CA ILE A 304 3.66 16.12 -4.58
C ILE A 304 4.77 15.91 -3.54
N GLU A 305 5.43 16.98 -3.11
CA GLU A 305 6.48 16.94 -2.08
C GLU A 305 5.93 16.47 -0.73
N ALA A 306 4.71 16.90 -0.38
CA ALA A 306 4.00 16.44 0.80
C ALA A 306 3.42 15.01 0.70
N GLY A 307 3.60 14.33 -0.45
CA GLY A 307 3.08 12.98 -0.68
C GLY A 307 1.56 12.89 -0.90
N SER A 308 0.86 14.02 -1.01
CA SER A 308 -0.60 14.09 -1.23
C SER A 308 -0.93 13.98 -2.72
N LEU A 309 -0.69 12.79 -3.30
CA LEU A 309 -0.72 12.57 -4.75
C LEU A 309 -2.10 12.80 -5.39
N GLU A 310 -3.19 12.40 -4.73
CA GLU A 310 -4.57 12.58 -5.21
C GLU A 310 -4.95 14.05 -5.29
N ALA A 311 -4.55 14.85 -4.29
CA ALA A 311 -4.77 16.29 -4.32
C ALA A 311 -3.98 16.95 -5.45
N ALA A 312 -2.74 16.51 -5.68
CA ALA A 312 -1.92 16.97 -6.80
C ALA A 312 -2.55 16.65 -8.16
N VAL A 313 -3.17 15.49 -8.33
CA VAL A 313 -3.90 15.13 -9.55
C VAL A 313 -5.04 16.12 -9.81
N ALA A 314 -5.87 16.39 -8.79
CA ALA A 314 -6.97 17.34 -8.92
C ALA A 314 -6.48 18.76 -9.26
N THR A 315 -5.40 19.20 -8.62
CA THR A 315 -4.78 20.51 -8.91
C THR A 315 -4.23 20.57 -10.34
N CYS A 316 -3.53 19.55 -10.82
CA CYS A 316 -3.03 19.48 -12.20
C CYS A 316 -4.18 19.53 -13.22
N GLN A 317 -5.30 18.86 -12.96
CA GLN A 317 -6.49 18.95 -13.83
C GLN A 317 -7.06 20.37 -13.89
N LYS A 318 -7.10 21.09 -12.76
CA LYS A 318 -7.50 22.51 -12.74
C LYS A 318 -6.54 23.38 -13.53
N VAL A 319 -5.23 23.18 -13.40
CA VAL A 319 -4.21 23.90 -14.20
C VAL A 319 -4.48 23.70 -15.69
N LEU A 320 -4.78 22.47 -16.12
CA LEU A 320 -5.08 22.17 -17.53
C LEU A 320 -6.42 22.75 -18.01
N ALA A 321 -7.37 23.02 -17.12
CA ALA A 321 -8.60 23.74 -17.48
C ALA A 321 -8.32 25.20 -17.88
N HIS A 322 -7.35 25.84 -17.23
CA HIS A 322 -6.93 27.22 -17.54
C HIS A 322 -5.85 27.30 -18.62
N ALA A 323 -4.93 26.33 -18.65
CA ALA A 323 -3.83 26.27 -19.60
C ALA A 323 -3.76 24.87 -20.25
N PRO A 324 -4.61 24.56 -21.25
CA PRO A 324 -4.69 23.22 -21.86
C PRO A 324 -3.41 22.74 -22.56
N ARG A 325 -2.51 23.66 -22.89
CA ARG A 325 -1.23 23.40 -23.56
C ARG A 325 -0.03 23.36 -22.59
N ASP A 326 -0.26 23.45 -21.29
CA ASP A 326 0.79 23.38 -20.28
C ASP A 326 1.40 21.97 -20.24
N THR A 327 2.57 21.81 -20.86
CA THR A 327 3.28 20.53 -20.94
C THR A 327 3.71 20.04 -19.55
N THR A 328 4.09 20.96 -18.65
CA THR A 328 4.52 20.62 -17.29
C THR A 328 3.36 20.01 -16.49
N ALA A 329 2.15 20.57 -16.63
CA ALA A 329 0.96 20.03 -15.98
C ALA A 329 0.57 18.65 -16.53
N HIS A 330 0.63 18.45 -17.86
CA HIS A 330 0.39 17.15 -18.49
C HIS A 330 1.42 16.09 -18.04
N GLU A 331 2.72 16.44 -17.97
CA GLU A 331 3.77 15.53 -17.51
C GLU A 331 3.58 15.08 -16.07
N ARG A 332 3.25 16.04 -15.19
CA ARG A 332 2.98 15.75 -13.78
C ARG A 332 1.76 14.86 -13.64
N LEU A 333 0.67 15.17 -14.35
CA LEU A 333 -0.56 14.38 -14.31
C LEU A 333 -0.31 12.94 -14.79
N PHE A 334 0.40 12.76 -15.89
CA PHE A 334 0.79 11.45 -16.41
C PHE A 334 1.65 10.67 -15.41
N THR A 335 2.69 11.30 -14.88
CA THR A 335 3.59 10.67 -13.89
C THR A 335 2.85 10.29 -12.61
N LEU A 336 1.90 11.13 -12.15
CA LEU A 336 1.08 10.85 -10.97
C LEU A 336 0.17 9.64 -11.19
N TYR A 337 -0.50 9.53 -12.34
CA TYR A 337 -1.33 8.36 -12.63
C TYR A 337 -0.53 7.06 -12.71
N LEU A 338 0.68 7.10 -13.27
CA LEU A 338 1.59 5.96 -13.25
C LEU A 338 1.99 5.56 -11.82
N ARG A 339 2.35 6.54 -10.97
CA ARG A 339 2.69 6.28 -9.55
C ARG A 339 1.52 5.72 -8.75
N LEU A 340 0.30 6.15 -9.04
CA LEU A 340 -0.93 5.67 -8.42
C LEU A 340 -1.41 4.31 -8.98
N GLY A 341 -0.75 3.76 -9.99
CA GLY A 341 -1.14 2.49 -10.64
C GLY A 341 -2.44 2.58 -11.46
N ARG A 342 -2.93 3.80 -11.74
CA ARG A 342 -4.18 4.07 -12.46
C ARG A 342 -3.95 4.02 -13.97
N LYS A 343 -3.90 2.80 -14.51
CA LYS A 343 -3.46 2.53 -15.89
C LYS A 343 -4.33 3.17 -16.97
N LEU A 344 -5.65 3.20 -16.79
CA LEU A 344 -6.57 3.78 -17.77
C LEU A 344 -6.44 5.30 -17.83
N GLU A 345 -6.39 5.96 -16.68
CA GLU A 345 -6.17 7.41 -16.61
C GLU A 345 -4.75 7.81 -17.03
N ALA A 346 -3.75 6.97 -16.77
CA ALA A 346 -2.40 7.17 -17.29
C ALA A 346 -2.37 7.13 -18.82
N LEU A 347 -3.18 6.26 -19.45
CA LEU A 347 -3.28 6.18 -20.90
C LEU A 347 -3.84 7.49 -21.48
N THR A 348 -4.96 7.97 -20.97
CA THR A 348 -5.58 9.21 -21.47
C THR A 348 -4.70 10.44 -21.20
N ALA A 349 -4.06 10.53 -20.02
CA ALA A 349 -3.12 11.60 -19.70
C ALA A 349 -1.86 11.55 -20.55
N GLY A 350 -1.33 10.35 -20.83
CA GLY A 350 -0.16 10.17 -21.69
C GLY A 350 -0.46 10.53 -23.15
N GLU A 351 -1.64 10.19 -23.67
CA GLU A 351 -2.07 10.63 -25.00
C GLU A 351 -2.24 12.16 -25.10
N ALA A 352 -2.80 12.78 -24.07
CA ALA A 352 -2.92 14.24 -23.98
C ALA A 352 -1.54 14.91 -23.94
N LEU A 353 -0.61 14.38 -23.15
CA LEU A 353 0.77 14.84 -23.07
C LEU A 353 1.49 14.71 -24.42
N ALA A 354 1.41 13.53 -25.06
CA ALA A 354 2.04 13.32 -26.35
C ALA A 354 1.43 14.22 -27.44
N THR A 355 0.13 14.52 -27.36
CA THR A 355 -0.53 15.49 -28.24
C THR A 355 -0.06 16.92 -27.98
N ALA A 356 0.13 17.30 -26.71
CA ALA A 356 0.71 18.59 -26.35
C ALA A 356 2.13 18.73 -26.92
N TYR A 357 2.96 17.68 -26.81
CA TYR A 357 4.30 17.65 -27.40
C TYR A 357 4.32 17.72 -28.92
N LYS A 358 3.43 17.00 -29.60
CA LYS A 358 3.25 17.10 -31.06
C LYS A 358 2.90 18.53 -31.48
N LYS A 359 1.97 19.19 -30.77
CA LYS A 359 1.57 20.58 -31.06
C LYS A 359 2.67 21.59 -30.74
N ALA A 360 3.54 21.29 -29.77
CA ALA A 360 4.73 22.07 -29.44
C ALA A 360 5.90 21.86 -30.42
N GLY A 361 5.77 20.97 -31.40
CA GLY A 361 6.84 20.66 -32.36
C GLY A 361 7.96 19.80 -31.78
N LEU A 362 7.68 19.04 -30.71
CA LEU A 362 8.65 18.18 -30.01
C LEU A 362 8.28 16.69 -30.18
N PRO A 363 8.41 16.12 -31.39
CA PRO A 363 7.98 14.75 -31.69
C PRO A 363 8.80 13.67 -30.95
N ASP A 364 10.06 13.95 -30.61
CA ASP A 364 10.92 13.02 -29.86
C ASP A 364 10.43 12.81 -28.42
N GLN A 365 9.92 13.86 -27.79
CA GLN A 365 9.33 13.76 -26.45
C GLN A 365 7.98 13.02 -26.50
N ALA A 366 7.17 13.27 -27.54
CA ALA A 366 5.95 12.50 -27.76
C ALA A 366 6.27 10.99 -27.94
N LEU A 367 7.32 10.66 -28.68
CA LEU A 367 7.79 9.28 -28.86
C LEU A 367 8.15 8.63 -27.52
N ALA A 368 8.89 9.34 -26.65
CA ALA A 368 9.26 8.84 -25.33
C ALA A 368 8.03 8.52 -24.48
N VAL A 369 6.99 9.37 -24.52
CA VAL A 369 5.73 9.14 -23.80
C VAL A 369 5.01 7.88 -24.30
N TYR A 370 4.88 7.68 -25.61
CA TYR A 370 4.25 6.47 -26.14
C TYR A 370 5.05 5.20 -25.83
N ARG A 371 6.39 5.24 -25.83
CA ARG A 371 7.22 4.10 -25.42
C ARG A 371 6.95 3.73 -23.95
N GLN A 372 6.90 4.73 -23.08
CA GLN A 372 6.61 4.54 -21.66
C GLN A 372 5.19 3.99 -21.44
N LEU A 373 4.20 4.45 -22.21
CA LEU A 373 2.84 3.90 -22.17
C LEU A 373 2.79 2.42 -22.56
N VAL A 374 3.46 2.05 -23.66
CA VAL A 374 3.53 0.65 -24.10
C VAL A 374 4.21 -0.24 -23.05
N GLU A 375 5.28 0.25 -22.40
CA GLU A 375 5.99 -0.48 -21.36
C GLU A 375 5.15 -0.67 -20.08
N LYS A 376 4.45 0.37 -19.62
CA LYS A 376 3.77 0.37 -18.30
C LYS A 376 2.29 -0.05 -18.36
N VAL A 377 1.57 0.34 -19.41
CA VAL A 377 0.14 0.06 -19.59
C VAL A 377 -0.05 -1.22 -20.41
N GLY A 378 0.84 -1.45 -21.37
CA GLY A 378 0.88 -2.65 -22.21
C GLY A 378 0.69 -2.34 -23.69
N ASP A 379 0.91 -3.38 -24.50
CA ASP A 379 0.76 -3.33 -25.95
C ASP A 379 -0.73 -3.25 -26.35
N GLN A 380 -1.35 -2.06 -26.36
CA GLN A 380 -2.68 -1.88 -26.97
C GLN A 380 -2.56 -1.48 -28.45
N PRO A 381 -3.46 -1.92 -29.34
CA PRO A 381 -3.39 -1.60 -30.77
C PRO A 381 -3.26 -0.09 -31.05
N GLU A 382 -4.08 0.72 -30.38
CA GLU A 382 -4.17 2.17 -30.58
C GLU A 382 -2.85 2.89 -30.21
N LEU A 383 -2.18 2.40 -29.15
CA LEU A 383 -0.87 2.89 -28.73
C LEU A 383 0.24 2.49 -29.71
N LEU A 384 0.22 1.25 -30.20
CA LEU A 384 1.17 0.77 -31.19
C LEU A 384 1.03 1.52 -32.52
N GLU A 385 -0.20 1.85 -32.93
CA GLU A 385 -0.47 2.68 -34.11
C GLU A 385 0.10 4.09 -33.95
N SER A 386 -0.19 4.74 -32.81
CA SER A 386 0.30 6.09 -32.50
C SER A 386 1.84 6.13 -32.45
N LEU A 387 2.46 5.09 -31.88
CA LEU A 387 3.90 4.94 -31.82
C LEU A 387 4.51 4.72 -33.22
N ALA A 388 3.90 3.84 -34.03
CA ALA A 388 4.34 3.56 -35.39
C ALA A 388 4.22 4.81 -36.29
N GLU A 389 3.17 5.61 -36.13
CA GLU A 389 2.97 6.84 -36.89
C GLU A 389 4.06 7.88 -36.58
N ILE A 390 4.42 8.04 -35.29
CA ILE A 390 5.48 8.99 -34.89
C ILE A 390 6.84 8.51 -35.38
N GLN A 391 7.16 7.23 -35.23
CA GLN A 391 8.40 6.66 -35.76
C GLN A 391 8.51 6.86 -37.28
N ARG A 392 7.39 6.70 -38.01
CA ARG A 392 7.31 7.00 -39.44
C ARG A 392 7.59 8.48 -39.74
N ARG A 393 7.02 9.40 -38.96
CA ARG A 393 7.24 10.86 -39.13
C ARG A 393 8.69 11.27 -38.81
N LEU A 394 9.32 10.62 -37.84
CA LEU A 394 10.73 10.80 -37.48
C LEU A 394 11.70 10.15 -38.49
N GLY A 395 11.18 9.42 -39.49
CA GLY A 395 11.97 8.82 -40.56
C GLY A 395 12.50 7.42 -40.25
N ASP A 396 12.19 6.87 -39.07
CA ASP A 396 12.69 5.57 -38.61
C ASP A 396 11.83 4.41 -39.13
N LYS A 397 11.84 4.24 -40.46
CA LYS A 397 10.94 3.33 -41.20
C LYS A 397 11.03 1.88 -40.72
N ARG A 398 12.22 1.42 -40.31
CA ARG A 398 12.45 0.04 -39.88
C ARG A 398 11.63 -0.29 -38.63
N GLU A 399 11.68 0.58 -37.63
CA GLU A 399 10.96 0.38 -36.37
C GLU A 399 9.44 0.50 -36.57
N ALA A 400 9.00 1.44 -37.42
CA ALA A 400 7.59 1.55 -37.80
C ALA A 400 7.06 0.26 -38.46
N ILE A 401 7.84 -0.37 -39.35
CA ILE A 401 7.47 -1.65 -39.98
C ILE A 401 7.33 -2.76 -38.93
N LEU A 402 8.22 -2.84 -37.94
CA LEU A 402 8.11 -3.84 -36.86
C LEU A 402 6.81 -3.68 -36.06
N LEU A 403 6.44 -2.43 -35.73
CA LEU A 403 5.20 -2.13 -35.01
C LEU A 403 3.96 -2.46 -35.85
N TYR A 404 3.94 -2.11 -37.13
CA TYR A 404 2.83 -2.47 -38.03
C TYR A 404 2.71 -3.99 -38.26
N ARG A 405 3.83 -4.74 -38.25
CA ARG A 405 3.79 -6.21 -38.30
C ARG A 405 3.15 -6.80 -37.04
N LYS A 406 3.45 -6.23 -35.86
CA LYS A 406 2.83 -6.65 -34.60
C LYS A 406 1.32 -6.36 -34.56
N LEU A 407 0.90 -5.25 -35.16
CA LEU A 407 -0.52 -4.92 -35.37
C LEU A 407 -1.18 -5.88 -36.35
N LEU A 408 -0.52 -6.16 -37.48
CA LEU A 408 -0.98 -7.10 -38.50
C LEU A 408 -1.20 -8.51 -37.92
N SER A 409 -0.27 -9.04 -37.14
CA SER A 409 -0.42 -10.36 -36.52
C SER A 409 -1.63 -10.42 -35.60
N ARG A 410 -1.88 -9.36 -34.82
CA ARG A 410 -3.04 -9.27 -33.93
C ARG A 410 -4.37 -9.14 -34.68
N ALA A 411 -4.41 -8.35 -35.75
CA ALA A 411 -5.61 -8.24 -36.59
C ALA A 411 -5.97 -9.61 -37.20
N LEU A 412 -4.97 -10.38 -37.64
CA LEU A 412 -5.15 -11.75 -38.17
C LEU A 412 -5.66 -12.74 -37.11
N GLU A 413 -5.19 -12.64 -35.88
CA GLU A 413 -5.68 -13.43 -34.73
C GLU A 413 -7.12 -13.07 -34.37
N ALA A 414 -7.42 -11.77 -34.30
CA ALA A 414 -8.75 -11.23 -34.04
C ALA A 414 -9.74 -11.41 -35.21
N ARG A 415 -9.25 -11.87 -36.38
CA ARG A 415 -10.01 -12.03 -37.64
C ARG A 415 -10.62 -10.72 -38.15
N ARG A 416 -9.95 -9.60 -37.90
CA ARG A 416 -10.26 -8.31 -38.52
C ARG A 416 -9.44 -8.21 -39.80
N ASP A 417 -9.95 -8.85 -40.84
CA ASP A 417 -9.22 -8.99 -42.10
C ASP A 417 -9.09 -7.63 -42.84
N ASP A 418 -10.02 -6.69 -42.61
CA ASP A 418 -9.94 -5.31 -43.12
C ASP A 418 -8.77 -4.53 -42.50
N ASP A 419 -8.66 -4.48 -41.16
CA ASP A 419 -7.52 -3.87 -40.46
C ASP A 419 -6.19 -4.50 -40.89
N ALA A 420 -6.17 -5.83 -41.07
CA ALA A 420 -4.99 -6.55 -41.54
C ALA A 420 -4.57 -6.13 -42.96
N LEU A 421 -5.52 -5.86 -43.86
CA LEU A 421 -5.22 -5.32 -45.20
C LEU A 421 -4.64 -3.91 -45.10
N ASP A 422 -5.21 -3.06 -44.26
CA ASP A 422 -4.73 -1.69 -44.06
C ASP A 422 -3.29 -1.66 -43.52
N TYR A 423 -2.95 -2.52 -42.56
CA TYR A 423 -1.57 -2.67 -42.10
C TYR A 423 -0.65 -3.23 -43.19
N CYS A 424 -1.09 -4.19 -44.00
CA CYS A 424 -0.31 -4.68 -45.15
C CYS A 424 -0.02 -3.55 -46.15
N HIS A 425 -1.01 -2.73 -46.48
CA HIS A 425 -0.84 -1.58 -47.36
C HIS A 425 0.14 -0.55 -46.77
N THR A 426 0.05 -0.29 -45.47
CA THR A 426 0.93 0.65 -44.78
C THR A 426 2.38 0.15 -44.78
N ILE A 427 2.60 -1.15 -44.51
CA ILE A 427 3.93 -1.78 -44.58
C ILE A 427 4.49 -1.67 -46.00
N LEU A 428 3.70 -1.99 -47.04
CA LEU A 428 4.14 -1.95 -48.43
C LEU A 428 4.43 -0.53 -48.96
N ARG A 429 3.80 0.50 -48.39
CA ARG A 429 4.17 1.90 -48.67
C ARG A 429 5.53 2.27 -48.10
N LEU A 430 5.94 1.67 -46.98
CA LEU A 430 7.23 1.91 -46.34
C LEU A 430 8.35 1.04 -46.93
N ASP A 431 8.04 -0.21 -47.24
CA ASP A 431 8.92 -1.19 -47.89
C ASP A 431 8.13 -1.99 -48.96
N PRO A 432 8.20 -1.57 -50.24
CA PRO A 432 7.49 -2.23 -51.33
C PRO A 432 7.91 -3.69 -51.57
N ALA A 433 9.09 -4.11 -51.10
CA ALA A 433 9.63 -5.45 -51.31
C ALA A 433 9.33 -6.40 -50.13
N HIS A 434 8.51 -5.99 -49.16
CA HIS A 434 8.24 -6.79 -47.97
C HIS A 434 7.44 -8.08 -48.27
N GLU A 435 8.15 -9.20 -48.40
CA GLU A 435 7.59 -10.49 -48.87
C GLU A 435 6.38 -10.99 -48.06
N GLU A 436 6.43 -10.83 -46.74
CA GLU A 436 5.37 -11.30 -45.84
C GLU A 436 4.05 -10.55 -46.06
N ALA A 437 4.10 -9.21 -46.16
CA ALA A 437 2.92 -8.38 -46.39
C ALA A 437 2.33 -8.61 -47.79
N VAL A 438 3.17 -8.79 -48.82
CA VAL A 438 2.69 -9.15 -50.18
C VAL A 438 1.93 -10.47 -50.16
N ARG A 439 2.48 -11.48 -49.49
CA ARG A 439 1.88 -12.81 -49.40
C ARG A 439 0.55 -12.79 -48.64
N LEU A 440 0.53 -12.16 -47.46
CA LEU A 440 -0.65 -12.08 -46.61
C LEU A 440 -1.78 -11.28 -47.27
N ARG A 441 -1.47 -10.14 -47.88
CA ARG A 441 -2.43 -9.35 -48.65
C ARG A 441 -3.11 -10.20 -49.73
N ARG A 442 -2.33 -10.90 -50.57
CA ARG A 442 -2.87 -11.77 -51.62
C ARG A 442 -3.76 -12.88 -51.04
N GLN A 443 -3.39 -13.44 -49.90
CA GLN A 443 -4.18 -14.50 -49.24
C GLN A 443 -5.50 -14.01 -48.64
N ILE A 444 -5.53 -12.77 -48.12
CA ILE A 444 -6.74 -12.12 -47.62
C ILE A 444 -7.66 -11.75 -48.80
N GLU A 445 -7.14 -11.02 -49.79
CA GLU A 445 -7.91 -10.58 -50.99
C GLU A 445 -8.50 -11.76 -51.77
N SER A 446 -7.79 -12.89 -51.86
CA SER A 446 -8.26 -14.10 -52.56
C SER A 446 -9.23 -14.97 -51.74
N GLY A 447 -9.54 -14.59 -50.49
CA GLY A 447 -10.41 -15.35 -49.59
C GLY A 447 -9.89 -16.75 -49.21
N GLN A 448 -8.63 -17.06 -49.53
CA GLN A 448 -8.02 -18.36 -49.24
C GLN A 448 -7.91 -18.61 -47.73
N LEU A 449 -7.62 -17.56 -46.95
CA LEU A 449 -7.57 -17.63 -45.49
C LEU A 449 -8.93 -18.04 -44.91
N GLU A 450 -10.03 -17.48 -45.40
CA GLU A 450 -11.37 -17.83 -44.92
C GLU A 450 -11.74 -19.29 -45.25
N LYS A 451 -11.42 -19.74 -46.47
CA LYS A 451 -11.62 -21.15 -46.89
C LYS A 451 -10.83 -22.13 -45.99
N SER A 452 -9.60 -21.77 -45.62
CA SER A 452 -8.77 -22.58 -44.72
C SER A 452 -9.32 -22.62 -43.27
N ARG A 453 -9.83 -21.49 -42.77
CA ARG A 453 -10.47 -21.37 -41.44
C ARG A 453 -11.75 -22.24 -41.38
N ARG A 454 -12.58 -22.23 -42.44
CA ARG A 454 -13.80 -23.07 -42.54
C ARG A 454 -13.49 -24.57 -42.50
N ARG A 455 -12.45 -25.04 -43.20
CA ARG A 455 -12.02 -26.44 -43.17
C ARG A 455 -11.56 -26.88 -41.77
N ARG A 456 -10.70 -26.09 -41.12
CA ARG A 456 -10.24 -26.39 -39.75
C ARG A 456 -11.39 -26.44 -38.73
N ARG A 457 -12.40 -25.57 -38.86
CA ARG A 457 -13.59 -25.59 -38.00
C ARG A 457 -14.38 -26.89 -38.12
N ARG A 458 -14.61 -27.37 -39.36
CA ARG A 458 -15.30 -28.65 -39.61
C ARG A 458 -14.56 -29.83 -38.98
N VAL A 459 -13.24 -29.88 -39.12
CA VAL A 459 -12.41 -30.94 -38.52
C VAL A 459 -12.49 -30.91 -36.99
N LYS A 460 -12.39 -29.74 -36.35
CA LYS A 460 -12.51 -29.61 -34.89
C LYS A 460 -13.87 -30.07 -34.37
N ILE A 461 -14.95 -29.74 -35.07
CA ILE A 461 -16.31 -30.16 -34.69
C ILE A 461 -16.45 -31.69 -34.79
N LEU A 462 -15.98 -32.30 -35.88
CA LEU A 462 -16.02 -33.75 -36.04
C LEU A 462 -15.17 -34.48 -34.99
N ALA A 463 -14.00 -33.95 -34.65
CA ALA A 463 -13.16 -34.50 -33.60
C ALA A 463 -13.83 -34.43 -32.22
N ALA A 464 -14.50 -33.31 -31.90
CA ALA A 464 -15.25 -33.18 -30.65
C ALA A 464 -16.43 -34.16 -30.57
N LEU A 465 -17.18 -34.34 -31.67
CA LEU A 465 -18.24 -35.35 -31.77
C LEU A 465 -17.71 -36.77 -31.58
N GLY A 466 -16.56 -37.09 -32.17
CA GLY A 466 -15.89 -38.38 -31.98
C GLY A 466 -15.51 -38.62 -30.51
N ALA A 467 -14.96 -37.62 -29.83
CA ALA A 467 -14.61 -37.73 -28.42
C ALA A 467 -15.84 -37.97 -27.52
N VAL A 468 -16.97 -37.32 -27.80
CA VAL A 468 -18.23 -37.55 -27.06
C VAL A 468 -18.72 -38.99 -27.23
N LEU A 469 -18.66 -39.54 -28.44
CA LEU A 469 -19.05 -40.93 -28.71
C LEU A 469 -18.17 -41.94 -27.96
N VAL A 470 -16.85 -41.70 -27.91
CA VAL A 470 -15.91 -42.56 -27.15
C VAL A 470 -16.22 -42.53 -25.65
N LEU A 471 -16.48 -41.34 -25.10
CA LEU A 471 -16.84 -41.20 -23.68
C LEU A 471 -18.17 -41.89 -23.37
N ALA A 472 -19.17 -41.78 -24.25
CA ALA A 472 -20.44 -42.48 -24.11
C ALA A 472 -20.27 -44.01 -24.15
N ALA A 473 -19.42 -44.53 -25.05
CA ALA A 473 -19.11 -45.96 -25.13
C ALA A 473 -18.37 -46.46 -23.88
N ALA A 474 -17.41 -45.69 -23.37
CA ALA A 474 -16.69 -46.01 -22.14
C ALA A 474 -17.63 -46.03 -20.92
N ALA A 475 -18.54 -45.05 -20.81
CA ALA A 475 -19.56 -45.03 -19.76
C ALA A 475 -20.51 -46.24 -19.86
N GLY A 476 -20.93 -46.61 -21.07
CA GLY A 476 -21.75 -47.81 -21.30
C GLY A 476 -21.03 -49.11 -20.91
N PHE A 477 -19.74 -49.24 -21.23
CA PHE A 477 -18.92 -50.38 -20.83
C PHE A 477 -18.73 -50.47 -19.31
N TYR A 478 -18.50 -49.33 -18.67
CA TYR A 478 -18.38 -49.23 -17.21
C TYR A 478 -19.67 -49.65 -16.50
N GLU A 479 -20.84 -49.20 -17.00
CA GLU A 479 -22.15 -49.59 -16.49
C GLU A 479 -22.43 -51.08 -16.68
N TRP A 480 -22.06 -51.64 -17.84
CA TRP A 480 -22.20 -53.06 -18.11
C TRP A 480 -21.39 -53.92 -17.14
N GLY A 481 -20.15 -53.52 -16.84
CA GLY A 481 -19.30 -54.15 -15.84
C GLY A 481 -19.96 -54.18 -14.45
N ALA A 482 -20.48 -53.04 -14.00
CA ALA A 482 -21.16 -52.93 -12.71
C ALA A 482 -22.40 -53.84 -12.61
N ARG A 483 -23.25 -53.85 -13.65
CA ARG A 483 -24.46 -54.69 -13.69
C ARG A 483 -24.13 -56.18 -13.75
N SER A 484 -23.05 -56.55 -14.44
CA SER A 484 -22.60 -57.94 -14.50
C SER A 484 -22.16 -58.46 -13.12
N GLU A 485 -21.44 -57.65 -12.34
CA GLU A 485 -21.02 -58.02 -10.99
C GLU A 485 -22.23 -58.05 -10.03
N LEU A 486 -23.15 -57.10 -10.15
CA LEU A 486 -24.42 -57.13 -9.41
C LEU A 486 -25.19 -58.43 -9.69
N ALA A 487 -25.32 -58.85 -10.94
CA ALA A 487 -26.01 -60.08 -11.29
C ALA A 487 -25.40 -61.32 -10.61
N ARG A 488 -24.07 -61.36 -10.41
CA ARG A 488 -23.37 -62.45 -9.71
C ARG A 488 -23.68 -62.48 -8.23
N VAL A 489 -23.71 -61.32 -7.56
CA VAL A 489 -23.87 -61.25 -6.09
C VAL A 489 -25.32 -61.10 -5.64
N ARG A 490 -26.26 -60.77 -6.55
CA ARG A 490 -27.67 -60.51 -6.22
C ARG A 490 -28.35 -61.66 -5.48
N GLY A 491 -28.05 -62.91 -5.85
CA GLY A 491 -28.56 -64.09 -5.15
C GLY A 491 -28.04 -64.14 -3.71
N ALA A 492 -26.71 -64.06 -3.55
CA ALA A 492 -26.06 -64.07 -2.23
C ALA A 492 -26.50 -62.93 -1.31
N ILE A 493 -26.77 -61.73 -1.85
CA ILE A 493 -27.35 -60.61 -1.08
C ILE A 493 -28.72 -61.01 -0.53
N ARG A 494 -29.59 -61.56 -1.39
CA ARG A 494 -30.94 -61.95 -0.99
C ARG A 494 -30.92 -63.04 0.10
N ASP A 495 -30.08 -64.05 -0.09
CA ASP A 495 -29.95 -65.17 0.84
C ASP A 495 -29.41 -64.70 2.20
N ALA A 496 -28.36 -63.87 2.19
CA ALA A 496 -27.79 -63.30 3.41
C ALA A 496 -28.79 -62.41 4.18
N ILE A 497 -29.64 -61.65 3.47
CA ILE A 497 -30.70 -60.85 4.11
C ILE A 497 -31.78 -61.76 4.71
N ALA A 498 -32.19 -62.82 4.01
CA ALA A 498 -33.20 -63.77 4.48
C ALA A 498 -32.75 -64.52 5.75
N GLU A 499 -31.47 -64.89 5.81
CA GLU A 499 -30.85 -65.57 6.96
C GLU A 499 -30.40 -64.61 8.08
N LYS A 500 -30.72 -63.30 7.99
CA LYS A 500 -30.27 -62.24 8.92
C LYS A 500 -28.75 -62.14 9.07
N ARG A 501 -27.99 -62.58 8.07
CA ARG A 501 -26.52 -62.46 8.01
C ARG A 501 -26.12 -61.10 7.46
N TYR A 502 -26.49 -60.03 8.17
CA TYR A 502 -26.35 -58.65 7.68
C TYR A 502 -24.90 -58.26 7.36
N ARG A 503 -23.93 -58.76 8.15
CA ARG A 503 -22.50 -58.58 7.89
C ARG A 503 -22.06 -59.06 6.50
N GLU A 504 -22.62 -60.17 6.02
CA GLU A 504 -22.30 -60.72 4.71
C GLU A 504 -23.03 -59.99 3.60
N ALA A 505 -24.30 -59.64 3.82
CA ALA A 505 -25.07 -58.81 2.90
C ALA A 505 -24.36 -57.47 2.60
N LEU A 506 -23.87 -56.77 3.63
CA LEU A 506 -23.10 -55.53 3.47
C LEU A 506 -21.82 -55.73 2.65
N ARG A 507 -21.09 -56.83 2.87
CA ARG A 507 -19.89 -57.15 2.08
C ARG A 507 -20.23 -57.40 0.61
N HIS A 508 -21.35 -58.05 0.32
CA HIS A 508 -21.80 -58.26 -1.05
C HIS A 508 -22.24 -56.96 -1.74
N TYR A 509 -22.89 -56.03 -1.02
CA TYR A 509 -23.16 -54.69 -1.53
C TYR A 509 -21.88 -53.91 -1.80
N ASP A 510 -20.93 -53.92 -0.87
CA ASP A 510 -19.66 -53.20 -0.99
C ASP A 510 -18.80 -53.73 -2.14
N ARG A 511 -18.94 -55.00 -2.51
CA ARG A 511 -18.29 -55.60 -3.68
C ARG A 511 -18.75 -55.00 -5.01
N VAL A 512 -19.95 -54.44 -5.07
CA VAL A 512 -20.47 -53.74 -6.26
C VAL A 512 -20.25 -52.23 -6.13
N ILE A 513 -20.66 -51.64 -4.99
CA ILE A 513 -20.63 -50.18 -4.80
C ILE A 513 -19.20 -49.64 -4.74
N GLY A 514 -18.25 -50.39 -4.16
CA GLY A 514 -16.86 -49.94 -4.04
C GLY A 514 -16.15 -49.80 -5.39
N PRO A 515 -15.95 -50.89 -6.15
CA PRO A 515 -15.24 -50.84 -7.43
C PRO A 515 -15.98 -50.05 -8.52
N TRP A 516 -17.32 -49.97 -8.44
CA TRP A 516 -18.17 -49.37 -9.47
C TRP A 516 -18.95 -48.14 -8.99
N ALA A 517 -18.35 -47.31 -8.12
CA ALA A 517 -19.03 -46.25 -7.38
C ALA A 517 -19.82 -45.22 -8.23
N TRP A 518 -19.41 -45.01 -9.48
CA TRP A 518 -20.03 -44.08 -10.44
C TRP A 518 -21.02 -44.73 -11.41
N SER A 519 -21.29 -46.03 -11.27
CA SER A 519 -22.31 -46.70 -12.07
C SER A 519 -23.72 -46.37 -11.55
N LEU A 520 -24.70 -46.38 -12.43
CA LEU A 520 -26.12 -46.26 -12.07
C LEU A 520 -26.53 -47.43 -11.18
N ALA A 521 -26.06 -48.64 -11.49
CA ALA A 521 -26.26 -49.82 -10.65
C ALA A 521 -25.76 -49.62 -9.21
N ALA A 522 -24.61 -48.99 -9.00
CA ALA A 522 -24.12 -48.69 -7.65
C ALA A 522 -24.99 -47.63 -6.96
N HIS A 523 -25.51 -46.63 -7.69
CA HIS A 523 -26.41 -45.63 -7.13
C HIS A 523 -27.74 -46.25 -6.68
N GLU A 524 -28.32 -47.15 -7.48
CA GLU A 524 -29.56 -47.87 -7.17
C GLU A 524 -29.44 -48.74 -5.90
N LEU A 525 -28.27 -49.30 -5.61
CA LEU A 525 -28.06 -50.19 -4.46
C LEU A 525 -27.78 -49.48 -3.12
N ARG A 526 -27.43 -48.18 -3.14
CA ARG A 526 -27.06 -47.45 -1.91
C ARG A 526 -28.20 -47.43 -0.88
N PRO A 527 -29.46 -47.09 -1.24
CA PRO A 527 -30.56 -47.08 -0.27
C PRO A 527 -30.80 -48.45 0.37
N ASP A 528 -30.73 -49.52 -0.43
CA ASP A 528 -30.92 -50.88 0.06
C ASP A 528 -29.79 -51.31 1.01
N ARG A 529 -28.55 -50.97 0.69
CA ARG A 529 -27.40 -51.18 1.57
C ARG A 529 -27.57 -50.41 2.88
N ASP A 530 -27.94 -49.14 2.81
CA ASP A 530 -28.08 -48.25 3.97
C ASP A 530 -29.13 -48.80 4.96
N GLY A 531 -30.25 -49.33 4.45
CA GLY A 531 -31.26 -49.98 5.29
C GLY A 531 -30.80 -51.28 5.94
N ILE A 532 -29.88 -52.02 5.31
CA ILE A 532 -29.24 -53.21 5.92
C ILE A 532 -28.17 -52.80 6.93
N GLU A 533 -27.46 -51.70 6.69
CA GLU A 533 -26.46 -51.15 7.61
C GLU A 533 -27.09 -50.77 8.95
N GLU A 534 -28.23 -50.07 8.94
CA GLU A 534 -28.95 -49.70 10.16
C GLU A 534 -29.28 -50.93 11.02
N ARG A 535 -29.78 -52.01 10.41
CA ARG A 535 -30.13 -53.25 11.11
C ARG A 535 -28.90 -53.96 11.68
N PHE A 536 -27.81 -54.01 10.89
CA PHE A 536 -26.55 -54.59 11.33
C PHE A 536 -25.97 -53.83 12.54
N VAL A 537 -25.92 -52.50 12.47
CA VAL A 537 -25.36 -51.67 13.54
C VAL A 537 -26.20 -51.77 14.81
N ALA A 538 -27.52 -51.75 14.70
CA ALA A 538 -28.40 -51.96 15.86
C ALA A 538 -28.12 -53.30 16.56
N GLU A 539 -28.03 -54.39 15.79
CA GLU A 539 -27.79 -55.72 16.34
C GLU A 539 -26.40 -55.86 16.98
N GLU A 540 -25.35 -55.32 16.36
CA GLU A 540 -23.99 -55.40 16.94
C GLU A 540 -23.83 -54.48 18.17
N LEU A 541 -24.48 -53.33 18.21
CA LEU A 541 -24.48 -52.47 19.40
C LEU A 541 -25.23 -53.10 20.57
N GLU A 542 -26.34 -53.79 20.32
CA GLU A 542 -27.04 -54.59 21.33
C GLU A 542 -26.18 -55.75 21.85
N ARG A 543 -25.49 -56.46 20.94
CA ARG A 543 -24.53 -57.52 21.31
C ARG A 543 -23.39 -56.96 22.17
N ALA A 544 -22.81 -55.83 21.78
CA ALA A 544 -21.78 -55.15 22.58
C ALA A 544 -22.31 -54.69 23.94
N ALA A 545 -23.59 -54.27 24.03
CA ALA A 545 -24.23 -53.93 25.31
C ALA A 545 -24.44 -55.16 26.21
N ALA A 546 -24.83 -56.29 25.64
CA ALA A 546 -24.98 -57.54 26.38
C ALA A 546 -23.63 -58.05 26.92
N LEU A 547 -22.54 -57.92 26.15
CA LEU A 547 -21.18 -58.27 26.59
C LEU A 547 -20.67 -57.36 27.71
N ASP A 548 -20.90 -56.04 27.60
CA ASP A 548 -20.59 -55.05 28.65
C ASP A 548 -21.35 -55.39 29.96
N ALA A 549 -22.63 -55.73 29.86
CA ALA A 549 -23.44 -56.14 31.02
C ALA A 549 -22.95 -57.43 31.71
N ARG A 550 -22.27 -58.31 30.99
CA ARG A 550 -21.64 -59.54 31.52
C ARG A 550 -20.23 -59.32 32.06
N GLY A 551 -19.71 -58.09 32.03
CA GLY A 551 -18.33 -57.77 32.44
C GLY A 551 -17.26 -58.13 31.40
N GLN A 552 -17.65 -58.56 30.19
CA GLN A 552 -16.73 -58.92 29.11
C GLN A 552 -16.35 -57.67 28.30
N LEU A 553 -15.72 -56.70 28.96
CA LEU A 553 -15.42 -55.37 28.41
C LEU A 553 -14.57 -55.40 27.13
N LEU A 554 -13.58 -56.29 27.04
CA LEU A 554 -12.71 -56.42 25.87
C LEU A 554 -13.47 -56.95 24.64
N ASP A 555 -14.36 -57.93 24.84
CA ASP A 555 -15.19 -58.47 23.77
C ASP A 555 -16.26 -57.47 23.33
N ALA A 556 -16.87 -56.75 24.28
CA ALA A 556 -17.81 -55.67 24.00
C ALA A 556 -17.17 -54.56 23.13
N GLN A 557 -15.96 -54.14 23.48
CA GLN A 557 -15.20 -53.16 22.69
C GLN A 557 -14.90 -53.70 21.29
N LYS A 558 -14.42 -54.95 21.19
CA LYS A 558 -14.10 -55.60 19.92
C LYS A 558 -15.32 -55.71 19.00
N THR A 559 -16.49 -56.09 19.52
CA THR A 559 -17.73 -56.16 18.74
C THR A 559 -18.14 -54.79 18.19
N ALA A 560 -18.03 -53.73 19.01
CA ALA A 560 -18.33 -52.37 18.55
C ALA A 560 -17.32 -51.87 17.49
N GLU A 561 -16.03 -52.16 17.65
CA GLU A 561 -14.98 -51.82 16.67
C GLU A 561 -15.19 -52.59 15.34
N GLU A 562 -15.55 -53.87 15.39
CA GLU A 562 -15.86 -54.66 14.18
C GLU A 562 -17.15 -54.22 13.47
N ALA A 563 -18.09 -53.59 14.19
CA ALA A 563 -19.25 -52.95 13.59
C ALA A 563 -18.88 -51.65 12.84
N LEU A 564 -17.92 -50.88 13.39
CA LEU A 564 -17.44 -49.64 12.78
C LEU A 564 -16.78 -49.86 11.41
N ASP A 565 -16.10 -51.00 11.22
CA ASP A 565 -15.39 -51.34 9.98
C ASP A 565 -16.32 -51.44 8.75
N LEU A 566 -17.58 -51.82 8.96
CA LEU A 566 -18.59 -51.99 7.91
C LEU A 566 -19.58 -50.83 7.82
N ALA A 567 -19.54 -49.93 8.81
CA ALA A 567 -20.36 -48.73 8.83
C ALA A 567 -19.78 -47.66 7.87
N ARG A 568 -20.63 -47.13 6.99
CA ARG A 568 -20.31 -46.08 6.01
C ARG A 568 -21.07 -44.80 6.29
N ARG A 569 -22.24 -44.89 6.92
CA ARG A 569 -23.05 -43.73 7.26
C ARG A 569 -22.50 -42.98 8.47
N ASP A 570 -22.36 -41.68 8.34
CA ASP A 570 -21.70 -40.86 9.36
C ASP A 570 -22.47 -40.85 10.69
N ASP A 571 -23.80 -40.88 10.67
CA ASP A 571 -24.66 -40.95 11.86
C ASP A 571 -24.47 -42.28 12.63
N LEU A 572 -24.44 -43.40 11.91
CA LEU A 572 -24.21 -44.73 12.51
C LEU A 572 -22.78 -44.86 13.03
N ARG A 573 -21.78 -44.37 12.27
CA ARG A 573 -20.37 -44.34 12.71
C ARG A 573 -20.19 -43.51 13.96
N ALA A 574 -20.88 -42.37 14.07
CA ALA A 574 -20.87 -41.55 15.29
C ALA A 574 -21.46 -42.31 16.48
N SER A 575 -22.62 -42.96 16.30
CA SER A 575 -23.26 -43.77 17.36
C SER A 575 -22.35 -44.92 17.85
N ILE A 576 -21.70 -45.62 16.93
CA ILE A 576 -20.72 -46.67 17.25
C ILE A 576 -19.50 -46.08 17.96
N GLY A 577 -19.00 -44.94 17.47
CA GLY A 577 -17.89 -44.20 18.07
C GLY A 577 -18.15 -43.83 19.54
N GLU A 578 -19.31 -43.25 19.84
CA GLU A 578 -19.72 -42.94 21.21
C GLU A 578 -19.79 -44.19 22.11
N ARG A 579 -20.20 -45.34 21.56
CA ARG A 579 -20.21 -46.60 22.30
C ARG A 579 -18.79 -47.08 22.59
N ILE A 580 -17.91 -47.03 21.59
CA ILE A 580 -16.49 -47.41 21.72
C ILE A 580 -15.80 -46.52 22.77
N ASP A 581 -16.02 -45.21 22.74
CA ASP A 581 -15.40 -44.27 23.68
C ASP A 581 -15.84 -44.53 25.13
N ARG A 582 -17.14 -44.83 25.34
CA ARG A 582 -17.64 -45.25 26.66
C ARG A 582 -17.00 -46.54 27.14
N LEU A 583 -16.85 -47.53 26.26
CA LEU A 583 -16.22 -48.81 26.60
C LEU A 583 -14.72 -48.65 26.89
N ARG A 584 -14.01 -47.82 26.13
CA ARG A 584 -12.60 -47.47 26.37
C ARG A 584 -12.40 -46.79 27.71
N LYS A 585 -13.28 -45.84 28.06
CA LYS A 585 -13.23 -45.18 29.36
C LYS A 585 -13.44 -46.18 30.51
N LYS A 586 -14.49 -47.02 30.44
CA LYS A 586 -14.73 -48.09 31.43
C LYS A 586 -13.54 -49.03 31.56
N ARG A 587 -12.95 -49.42 30.43
CA ARG A 587 -11.75 -50.25 30.39
C ARG A 587 -10.58 -49.58 31.13
N GLN A 588 -10.31 -48.31 30.83
CA GLN A 588 -9.23 -47.55 31.47
C GLN A 588 -9.44 -47.42 33.00
N ASP A 589 -10.69 -47.22 33.43
CA ASP A 589 -11.05 -47.13 34.84
C ASP A 589 -10.78 -48.48 35.57
N GLU A 590 -11.15 -49.61 34.96
CA GLU A 590 -10.85 -50.94 35.51
C GLU A 590 -9.35 -51.31 35.45
N GLU A 591 -8.63 -50.94 34.39
CA GLU A 591 -7.16 -51.09 34.33
C GLU A 591 -6.47 -50.30 35.45
N THR A 592 -6.94 -49.08 35.73
CA THR A 592 -6.44 -48.22 36.82
C THR A 592 -6.79 -48.80 38.20
N ARG A 593 -7.96 -49.41 38.34
CA ARG A 593 -8.34 -50.13 39.56
C ARG A 593 -7.39 -51.29 39.84
N TRP A 594 -7.00 -52.04 38.81
CA TRP A 594 -6.01 -53.12 38.95
C TRP A 594 -4.62 -52.59 39.35
N ASP A 595 -4.18 -51.43 38.83
CA ASP A 595 -2.93 -50.78 39.28
C ASP A 595 -2.91 -50.50 40.79
N GLY A 596 -4.04 -50.11 41.38
CA GLY A 596 -4.17 -49.91 42.82
C GLY A 596 -4.26 -51.23 43.59
N ALA A 597 -5.06 -52.18 43.09
CA ALA A 597 -5.33 -53.45 43.76
C ALA A 597 -4.10 -54.37 43.83
N LEU A 598 -3.22 -54.35 42.84
CA LEU A 598 -2.02 -55.20 42.84
C LEU A 598 -0.94 -54.72 43.83
N LYS A 599 -0.91 -53.43 44.19
CA LYS A 599 0.09 -52.88 45.14
C LYS A 599 -0.09 -53.38 46.57
N THR A 600 -1.30 -53.81 46.94
CA THR A 600 -1.64 -54.23 48.30
C THR A 600 -1.76 -55.75 48.46
N ARG A 601 -1.57 -56.51 47.37
CA ARG A 601 -1.66 -57.99 47.36
C ARG A 601 -0.31 -58.65 47.65
N THR A 602 -0.36 -59.83 48.27
CA THR A 602 0.83 -60.68 48.43
C THR A 602 1.21 -61.35 47.10
N PRO A 603 2.47 -61.82 46.93
CA PRO A 603 2.89 -62.53 45.71
C PRO A 603 1.97 -63.71 45.32
N ASP A 604 1.50 -64.51 46.29
CA ASP A 604 0.57 -65.62 46.01
C ASP A 604 -0.77 -65.11 45.44
N GLN A 605 -1.29 -64.01 46.00
CA GLN A 605 -2.53 -63.37 45.53
C GLN A 605 -2.39 -62.68 44.16
N ILE A 606 -1.17 -62.29 43.78
CA ILE A 606 -0.87 -61.77 42.44
C ILE A 606 -0.85 -62.92 41.44
N ALA A 607 -0.23 -64.05 41.78
CA ALA A 607 -0.13 -65.23 40.91
C ALA A 607 -1.49 -65.87 40.57
N GLU A 608 -2.51 -65.64 41.39
CA GLU A 608 -3.89 -66.11 41.18
C GLU A 608 -4.73 -65.20 40.26
N VAL A 609 -4.23 -64.03 39.87
CA VAL A 609 -4.99 -63.11 39.00
C VAL A 609 -5.19 -63.71 37.62
N ARG A 610 -6.44 -63.70 37.13
CA ARG A 610 -6.86 -64.23 35.83
C ARG A 610 -7.57 -63.21 34.94
N ASP A 611 -7.77 -61.98 35.42
CA ASP A 611 -8.47 -60.93 34.68
C ASP A 611 -7.56 -60.35 33.58
N PRO A 612 -7.97 -60.40 32.29
CA PRO A 612 -7.23 -59.77 31.19
C PRO A 612 -6.99 -58.26 31.34
N LEU A 613 -7.85 -57.55 32.08
CA LEU A 613 -7.67 -56.12 32.36
C LEU A 613 -6.55 -55.84 33.37
N ALA A 614 -6.06 -56.85 34.09
CA ALA A 614 -4.92 -56.70 34.99
C ALA A 614 -3.57 -56.70 34.27
N VAL A 615 -3.53 -57.09 32.98
CA VAL A 615 -2.27 -57.24 32.21
C VAL A 615 -1.39 -55.97 32.23
N PRO A 616 -1.90 -54.74 32.00
CA PRO A 616 -1.06 -53.54 32.05
C PRO A 616 -0.46 -53.27 33.44
N ALA A 617 -1.20 -53.59 34.49
CA ALA A 617 -0.74 -53.44 35.87
C ALA A 617 0.31 -54.51 36.23
N LEU A 618 0.15 -55.73 35.74
CA LEU A 618 1.13 -56.81 35.86
C LEU A 618 2.42 -56.49 35.08
N GLU A 619 2.33 -55.89 33.88
CA GLU A 619 3.51 -55.43 33.12
C GLU A 619 4.33 -54.39 33.91
N LYS A 620 3.69 -53.48 34.65
CA LYS A 620 4.40 -52.51 35.49
C LYS A 620 5.20 -53.16 36.61
N LEU A 621 4.70 -54.27 37.18
CA LEU A 621 5.44 -55.04 38.18
C LEU A 621 6.70 -55.72 37.60
N LEU A 622 6.74 -55.94 36.28
CA LEU A 622 7.89 -56.51 35.57
C LEU A 622 8.92 -55.46 35.12
N ALA A 623 8.53 -54.18 34.97
CA ALA A 623 9.38 -53.14 34.37
C ALA A 623 10.45 -52.52 35.30
N GLY A 624 10.60 -53.02 36.55
CA GLY A 624 11.72 -52.70 37.45
C GLY A 624 11.31 -52.02 38.78
N GLY A 625 12.00 -52.39 39.87
CA GLY A 625 11.81 -51.82 41.22
C GLY A 625 10.86 -52.59 42.15
N SER A 626 10.20 -53.64 41.64
CA SER A 626 9.35 -54.53 42.45
C SER A 626 10.16 -55.71 43.02
N PRO A 627 9.79 -56.27 44.18
CA PRO A 627 10.48 -57.43 44.74
C PRO A 627 10.50 -58.63 43.77
N PRO A 628 11.59 -59.41 43.68
CA PRO A 628 11.70 -60.54 42.75
C PRO A 628 10.56 -61.56 42.85
N ALA A 629 10.02 -61.77 44.06
CA ALA A 629 8.87 -62.64 44.30
C ALA A 629 7.58 -62.11 43.63
N ALA A 630 7.36 -60.79 43.65
CA ALA A 630 6.21 -60.15 43.00
C ALA A 630 6.33 -60.18 41.47
N ALA A 631 7.54 -60.00 40.92
CA ALA A 631 7.79 -60.10 39.48
C ALA A 631 7.54 -61.52 38.95
N ARG A 632 8.02 -62.56 39.66
CA ARG A 632 7.73 -63.96 39.31
C ARG A 632 6.25 -64.32 39.44
N ALA A 633 5.57 -63.80 40.46
CA ALA A 633 4.12 -63.95 40.59
C ALA A 633 3.36 -63.28 39.44
N ALA A 634 3.80 -62.10 38.98
CA ALA A 634 3.21 -61.42 37.84
C ALA A 634 3.42 -62.20 36.53
N LEU A 635 4.58 -62.83 36.31
CA LEU A 635 4.80 -63.75 35.18
C LEU A 635 3.85 -64.95 35.22
N ALA A 636 3.65 -65.55 36.40
CA ALA A 636 2.73 -66.67 36.57
C ALA A 636 1.29 -66.27 36.24
N ALA A 637 0.84 -65.10 36.70
CA ALA A 637 -0.46 -64.54 36.37
C ALA A 637 -0.63 -64.28 34.86
N LEU A 638 0.35 -63.62 34.22
CA LEU A 638 0.35 -63.38 32.76
C LEU A 638 0.37 -64.69 31.96
N GLY A 639 1.05 -65.72 32.47
CA GLY A 639 1.04 -67.07 31.90
C GLY A 639 -0.35 -67.72 31.88
N ALA A 640 -1.20 -67.39 32.85
CA ALA A 640 -2.54 -67.96 33.01
C ALA A 640 -3.67 -67.10 32.42
N ILE A 641 -3.44 -65.80 32.19
CA ILE A 641 -4.40 -64.90 31.56
C ILE A 641 -4.50 -65.20 30.06
N GLU A 642 -5.69 -65.50 29.55
CA GLU A 642 -5.93 -65.66 28.12
C GLU A 642 -5.92 -64.33 27.35
N GLY A 643 -5.58 -64.36 26.06
CA GLY A 643 -5.51 -63.18 25.18
C GLY A 643 -4.12 -62.63 24.84
N ASP A 644 -4.06 -61.96 23.68
CA ASP A 644 -2.86 -61.47 22.98
C ASP A 644 -2.02 -60.46 23.78
N ALA A 645 -2.64 -59.70 24.67
CA ALA A 645 -1.95 -58.73 25.50
C ALA A 645 -0.98 -59.41 26.47
N ALA A 646 -1.39 -60.52 27.10
CA ALA A 646 -0.57 -61.27 28.04
C ALA A 646 0.60 -61.99 27.35
N VAL A 647 0.43 -62.49 26.12
CA VAL A 647 1.54 -63.06 25.32
C VAL A 647 2.59 -61.99 25.02
N ARG A 648 2.17 -60.79 24.60
CA ARG A 648 3.09 -59.68 24.34
C ARG A 648 3.82 -59.23 25.61
N ALA A 649 3.14 -59.18 26.74
CA ALA A 649 3.73 -58.87 28.04
C ALA A 649 4.84 -59.88 28.41
N LEU A 650 4.57 -61.18 28.24
CA LEU A 650 5.56 -62.23 28.47
C LEU A 650 6.76 -62.15 27.51
N ILE A 651 6.55 -61.83 26.22
CA ILE A 651 7.64 -61.64 25.24
C ILE A 651 8.52 -60.44 25.65
N ARG A 652 7.93 -59.35 26.13
CA ARG A 652 8.68 -58.19 26.62
C ARG A 652 9.53 -58.54 27.84
N ALA A 653 9.00 -59.36 28.74
CA ALA A 653 9.68 -59.81 29.96
C ALA A 653 10.96 -60.61 29.68
N LEU A 654 11.13 -61.19 28.48
CA LEU A 654 12.37 -61.85 28.06
C LEU A 654 13.59 -60.91 27.99
N ALA A 655 13.39 -59.59 28.02
CA ALA A 655 14.49 -58.63 28.07
C ALA A 655 15.17 -58.53 29.44
N ASP A 656 14.51 -58.99 30.51
CA ASP A 656 15.11 -59.05 31.84
C ASP A 656 15.81 -60.42 32.03
N PRO A 657 17.15 -60.46 32.19
CA PRO A 657 17.90 -61.71 32.33
C PRO A 657 17.42 -62.60 33.48
N ASP A 658 16.95 -61.99 34.58
CA ASP A 658 16.56 -62.72 35.81
C ASP A 658 15.17 -63.38 35.67
N LEU A 659 14.39 -62.94 34.69
CA LEU A 659 13.01 -63.36 34.43
C LEU A 659 12.86 -64.12 33.11
N ALA A 660 13.84 -64.04 32.21
CA ALA A 660 13.76 -64.57 30.85
C ALA A 660 13.49 -66.08 30.78
N ALA A 661 14.08 -66.88 31.68
CA ALA A 661 13.85 -68.33 31.72
C ALA A 661 12.40 -68.69 32.10
N ASP A 662 11.85 -68.01 33.12
CA ASP A 662 10.48 -68.22 33.59
C ASP A 662 9.47 -67.74 32.55
N ALA A 663 9.70 -66.57 31.94
CA ALA A 663 8.89 -66.01 30.87
C ALA A 663 8.86 -66.92 29.63
N ALA A 664 10.02 -67.47 29.22
CA ALA A 664 10.12 -68.42 28.11
C ALA A 664 9.31 -69.70 28.40
N ALA A 665 9.38 -70.24 29.62
CA ALA A 665 8.62 -71.43 30.01
C ALA A 665 7.09 -71.19 30.00
N HIS A 666 6.64 -69.99 30.38
CA HIS A 666 5.22 -69.62 30.28
C HIS A 666 4.77 -69.43 28.82
N LEU A 667 5.58 -68.76 27.99
CA LEU A 667 5.33 -68.64 26.55
C LEU A 667 5.24 -69.99 25.87
N ALA A 668 6.15 -70.91 26.19
CA ALA A 668 6.22 -72.21 25.54
C ALA A 668 5.01 -73.08 25.86
N ARG A 669 4.62 -73.14 27.14
CA ARG A 669 3.42 -73.87 27.58
C ARG A 669 2.15 -73.35 26.91
N ARG A 670 2.05 -72.04 26.75
CA ARG A 670 0.85 -71.39 26.24
C ARG A 670 0.71 -71.46 24.73
N THR A 671 1.78 -71.14 24.01
CA THR A 671 1.77 -71.04 22.55
C THR A 671 2.04 -72.39 21.87
N LYS A 672 2.48 -73.41 22.64
CA LYS A 672 2.96 -74.71 22.14
C LYS A 672 4.14 -74.58 21.16
N GLN A 673 4.89 -73.50 21.24
CA GLN A 673 6.12 -73.24 20.49
C GLN A 673 7.27 -73.06 21.48
N ASP A 674 8.51 -73.36 21.11
CA ASP A 674 9.65 -73.13 22.01
C ASP A 674 10.82 -72.48 21.26
N PHE A 675 11.11 -71.24 21.62
CA PHE A 675 12.26 -70.49 21.10
C PHE A 675 13.24 -70.12 22.22
N GLY A 676 13.09 -70.70 23.42
CA GLY A 676 13.89 -70.34 24.59
C GLY A 676 13.78 -68.87 24.97
N ALA A 677 14.87 -68.31 25.51
CA ALA A 677 14.97 -66.89 25.90
C ALA A 677 15.23 -65.92 24.72
N ASP A 678 15.21 -66.40 23.46
CA ASP A 678 15.42 -65.55 22.27
C ASP A 678 14.20 -64.68 21.99
N ARG A 679 14.21 -63.47 22.55
CA ARG A 679 13.13 -62.48 22.40
C ARG A 679 12.83 -62.16 20.93
N LEU A 680 13.84 -62.04 20.08
CA LEU A 680 13.65 -61.63 18.68
C LEU A 680 12.90 -62.71 17.89
N ARG A 681 13.17 -63.99 18.16
CA ARG A 681 12.41 -65.09 17.56
C ARG A 681 10.96 -65.11 18.02
N TRP A 682 10.71 -64.85 19.30
CA TRP A 682 9.36 -64.72 19.83
C TRP A 682 8.59 -63.54 19.22
N GLU A 683 9.23 -62.37 19.07
CA GLU A 683 8.63 -61.20 18.42
C GLU A 683 8.33 -61.46 16.93
N ALA A 684 9.25 -62.10 16.20
CA ALA A 684 9.07 -62.45 14.80
C ALA A 684 7.99 -63.53 14.58
N TRP A 685 7.88 -64.49 15.50
CA TRP A 685 6.79 -65.46 15.49
C TRP A 685 5.44 -64.78 15.78
N TRP A 686 5.39 -63.92 16.80
CA TRP A 686 4.18 -63.19 17.17
C TRP A 686 3.66 -62.33 16.01
N LEU A 687 4.53 -61.57 15.35
CA LEU A 687 4.19 -60.76 14.16
C LEU A 687 3.62 -61.58 12.99
N ARG A 688 3.95 -62.87 12.91
CA ARG A 688 3.37 -63.80 11.92
C ARG A 688 2.06 -64.39 12.40
N ALA A 689 1.98 -64.78 13.68
CA ALA A 689 0.81 -65.42 14.30
C ALA A 689 -0.39 -64.46 14.49
N SER A 690 -0.16 -63.18 14.76
CA SER A 690 -1.23 -62.18 14.99
C SER A 690 -1.93 -61.69 13.71
N ARG A 691 -1.67 -62.29 12.55
CA ARG A 691 -2.27 -61.86 11.28
C ARG A 691 -3.69 -62.44 11.14
N ARG A 692 -4.71 -61.57 11.07
CA ARG A 692 -6.03 -61.97 10.52
C ARG A 692 -5.90 -62.26 9.01
N PRO A 693 -6.68 -63.19 8.43
CA PRO A 693 -6.68 -63.40 6.98
C PRO A 693 -7.14 -62.11 6.30
N GLY A 694 -6.27 -61.49 5.50
CA GLY A 694 -6.60 -60.29 4.71
C GLY A 694 -5.86 -59.01 5.09
N GLY A 695 -5.08 -58.98 6.18
CA GLY A 695 -4.17 -57.87 6.46
C GLY A 695 -2.92 -57.95 5.59
N ARG A 696 -2.93 -57.35 4.40
CA ARG A 696 -1.70 -57.15 3.61
C ARG A 696 -0.82 -56.15 4.36
N ILE A 697 0.35 -56.58 4.82
CA ILE A 697 1.44 -55.63 5.10
C ILE A 697 1.74 -54.97 3.76
N PRO A 698 1.69 -53.63 3.63
CA PRO A 698 2.29 -52.99 2.46
C PRO A 698 3.74 -53.45 2.43
N PRO A 699 4.18 -54.15 1.37
CA PRO A 699 5.47 -54.84 1.37
C PRO A 699 6.65 -53.87 1.58
N LEU A 700 6.43 -52.59 1.33
CA LEU A 700 7.37 -51.51 1.57
C LEU A 700 7.14 -50.84 2.93
N GLN A 701 8.21 -50.62 3.69
CA GLN A 701 8.21 -49.78 4.90
C GLN A 701 9.20 -48.62 4.77
N ALA A 702 8.84 -47.45 5.30
CA ALA A 702 9.73 -46.30 5.37
C ALA A 702 10.37 -46.19 6.76
N ALA A 703 11.63 -45.79 6.82
CA ALA A 703 12.36 -45.53 8.05
C ALA A 703 13.26 -44.31 7.91
N LEU A 704 13.39 -43.56 9.00
CA LEU A 704 14.46 -42.59 9.18
C LEU A 704 15.49 -43.21 10.14
N VAL A 705 16.77 -43.07 9.82
CA VAL A 705 17.88 -43.59 10.62
C VAL A 705 18.78 -42.41 10.97
N ALA A 706 18.81 -42.07 12.26
CA ALA A 706 19.75 -41.11 12.79
C ALA A 706 21.12 -41.77 13.05
N PRO A 707 22.21 -41.01 12.98
CA PRO A 707 23.53 -41.48 13.38
C PRO A 707 23.57 -41.72 14.89
N ARG A 708 24.44 -42.64 15.32
CA ARG A 708 24.53 -43.06 16.73
C ARG A 708 25.31 -42.09 17.63
N THR A 709 25.96 -41.07 17.07
CA THR A 709 26.83 -40.13 17.78
C THR A 709 26.20 -38.75 17.89
N ALA A 710 26.49 -38.03 18.97
CA ALA A 710 26.14 -36.62 19.09
C ALA A 710 26.95 -35.77 18.09
N PHE A 711 26.37 -34.67 17.62
CA PHE A 711 26.97 -33.75 16.65
C PHE A 711 27.23 -32.39 17.29
N ALA A 712 28.31 -31.72 16.88
CA ALA A 712 28.59 -30.36 17.34
C ALA A 712 27.67 -29.34 16.62
N ALA A 713 27.41 -28.21 17.27
CA ALA A 713 26.63 -27.14 16.67
C ALA A 713 27.35 -26.60 15.40
N GLY A 714 26.68 -26.67 14.26
CA GLY A 714 27.21 -26.23 12.96
C GLY A 714 27.80 -27.33 12.09
N GLU A 715 27.87 -28.58 12.58
CA GLU A 715 28.20 -29.74 11.76
C GLU A 715 26.98 -30.27 10.99
N PRO A 716 27.19 -30.88 9.80
CA PRO A 716 26.12 -31.55 9.09
C PRO A 716 25.54 -32.69 9.95
N VAL A 717 24.21 -32.77 9.99
CA VAL A 717 23.47 -33.82 10.71
C VAL A 717 22.87 -34.76 9.67
N PRO A 718 23.62 -35.79 9.22
CA PRO A 718 23.15 -36.68 8.17
C PRO A 718 22.07 -37.60 8.74
N VAL A 719 20.83 -37.48 8.25
CA VAL A 719 19.77 -38.45 8.52
C VAL A 719 19.57 -39.28 7.27
N GLU A 720 19.71 -40.60 7.41
CA GLU A 720 19.39 -41.52 6.34
C GLU A 720 17.89 -41.79 6.29
N TRP A 721 17.33 -41.80 5.10
CA TRP A 721 15.99 -42.30 4.85
C TRP A 721 16.09 -43.62 4.09
N ARG A 722 15.20 -44.57 4.41
CA ARG A 722 15.16 -45.89 3.80
C ARG A 722 13.73 -46.29 3.48
N ILE A 723 13.54 -46.96 2.35
CA ILE A 723 12.36 -47.71 1.97
C ILE A 723 12.80 -49.16 1.82
N VAL A 724 12.29 -50.05 2.67
CA VAL A 724 12.70 -51.45 2.73
C VAL A 724 11.55 -52.32 2.26
N ASN A 725 11.82 -53.28 1.38
CA ASN A 725 10.85 -54.32 1.07
C ASN A 725 10.94 -55.45 2.12
N LEU A 726 9.97 -55.52 3.02
CA LEU A 726 9.80 -56.59 4.00
C LEU A 726 8.77 -57.65 3.54
N GLY A 727 8.26 -57.54 2.31
CA GLY A 727 7.36 -58.50 1.69
C GLY A 727 8.07 -59.71 1.09
N GLU A 728 7.28 -60.69 0.62
CA GLU A 728 7.78 -61.96 0.06
C GLU A 728 7.98 -61.93 -1.46
N ALA A 729 7.64 -60.83 -2.13
CA ALA A 729 7.75 -60.66 -3.57
C ALA A 729 8.41 -59.32 -3.93
N GLU A 730 8.98 -59.24 -5.14
CA GLU A 730 9.47 -57.98 -5.70
C GLU A 730 8.32 -56.97 -5.84
N VAL A 731 8.58 -55.72 -5.48
CA VAL A 731 7.59 -54.64 -5.54
C VAL A 731 8.05 -53.57 -6.51
N GLU A 732 7.22 -53.30 -7.52
CA GLU A 732 7.38 -52.16 -8.41
C GLU A 732 6.60 -50.95 -7.85
N PHE A 733 7.26 -49.81 -7.75
CA PHE A 733 6.66 -48.57 -7.25
C PHE A 733 7.28 -47.36 -7.94
N ALA A 734 6.56 -46.24 -8.00
CA ALA A 734 7.09 -44.98 -8.50
C ALA A 734 7.22 -43.94 -7.37
N MET A 735 8.33 -43.21 -7.35
CA MET A 735 8.64 -42.20 -6.34
C MET A 735 9.23 -40.93 -6.99
N GLU A 736 9.07 -39.79 -6.34
CA GLU A 736 9.75 -38.55 -6.72
C GLU A 736 11.28 -38.71 -6.69
N SER A 737 11.98 -37.96 -7.55
CA SER A 737 13.44 -38.05 -7.71
C SER A 737 14.25 -37.59 -6.48
N ASP A 738 13.66 -36.79 -5.58
CA ASP A 738 14.31 -36.32 -4.35
C ASP A 738 13.32 -36.35 -3.16
N PRO A 739 13.03 -37.54 -2.60
CA PRO A 739 11.99 -37.71 -1.59
C PRO A 739 12.42 -37.16 -0.21
N ALA A 740 13.71 -36.84 -0.04
CA ALA A 740 14.27 -36.28 1.19
C ALA A 740 13.79 -34.84 1.46
N ARG A 741 13.37 -34.10 0.43
CA ARG A 741 12.74 -32.77 0.58
C ARG A 741 11.46 -32.80 1.40
N ALA A 742 10.80 -33.95 1.49
CA ALA A 742 9.58 -34.13 2.26
C ALA A 742 9.84 -34.32 3.77
N ILE A 743 11.09 -34.50 4.20
CA ILE A 743 11.43 -34.63 5.63
C ILE A 743 11.20 -33.27 6.31
N ARG A 744 10.42 -33.27 7.39
CA ARG A 744 10.06 -32.06 8.15
C ARG A 744 10.58 -32.17 9.57
N ALA A 745 11.06 -31.05 10.12
CA ALA A 745 11.38 -30.89 11.53
C ALA A 745 10.33 -29.97 12.15
N ALA A 746 9.52 -30.50 13.07
CA ALA A 746 8.45 -29.76 13.74
C ALA A 746 8.58 -29.83 15.27
N PRO A 747 7.93 -28.93 16.03
CA PRO A 747 7.72 -29.12 17.47
C PRO A 747 7.04 -30.48 17.75
N ASP A 748 7.34 -31.10 18.89
CA ASP A 748 6.92 -32.48 19.22
C ASP A 748 5.39 -32.70 19.13
N ASP A 749 4.61 -31.63 19.37
CA ASP A 749 3.14 -31.63 19.38
C ASP A 749 2.48 -31.35 18.01
N ALA A 750 3.27 -31.17 16.94
CA ALA A 750 2.72 -30.85 15.62
C ALA A 750 2.16 -32.09 14.89
N ALA A 751 0.97 -31.97 14.31
CA ALA A 751 0.37 -33.01 13.49
C ALA A 751 1.19 -33.27 12.21
N PRO A 752 1.32 -34.54 11.76
CA PRO A 752 1.99 -34.86 10.51
C PRO A 752 1.27 -34.22 9.32
N ALA A 753 2.04 -33.66 8.38
CA ALA A 753 1.49 -33.04 7.19
C ALA A 753 1.11 -34.09 6.15
N ALA A 754 -0.05 -33.93 5.51
CA ALA A 754 -0.49 -34.84 4.44
C ALA A 754 0.47 -34.79 3.23
N ALA A 755 0.93 -35.95 2.77
CA ALA A 755 1.76 -36.07 1.58
C ALA A 755 0.93 -35.84 0.31
N LYS A 756 1.42 -34.98 -0.60
CA LYS A 756 0.85 -34.80 -1.94
C LYS A 756 1.43 -35.84 -2.90
N PRO A 757 0.67 -36.34 -3.88
CA PRO A 757 1.18 -37.28 -4.89
C PRO A 757 2.32 -36.63 -5.69
N PRO A 758 3.34 -37.40 -6.10
CA PRO A 758 4.53 -36.88 -6.77
C PRO A 758 4.19 -36.35 -8.18
N ALA A 759 4.65 -35.15 -8.52
CA ALA A 759 4.40 -34.54 -9.82
C ALA A 759 5.24 -35.17 -10.96
N HIS A 760 6.43 -35.68 -10.62
CA HIS A 760 7.34 -36.38 -11.53
C HIS A 760 7.91 -37.61 -10.81
N ALA A 761 7.43 -38.81 -11.15
CA ALA A 761 7.81 -40.05 -10.47
C ALA A 761 8.63 -40.97 -11.38
N ARG A 762 9.68 -41.60 -10.82
CA ARG A 762 10.47 -42.64 -11.49
C ARG A 762 10.08 -44.01 -10.95
N THR A 763 9.84 -44.96 -11.84
CA THR A 763 9.55 -46.36 -11.49
C THR A 763 10.83 -47.08 -11.02
N LEU A 764 10.72 -47.80 -9.92
CA LEU A 764 11.77 -48.54 -9.23
C LEU A 764 11.23 -49.92 -8.81
N ARG A 765 12.14 -50.88 -8.64
CA ARG A 765 11.84 -52.22 -8.14
C ARG A 765 12.71 -52.52 -6.92
N LEU A 766 12.13 -53.16 -5.91
CA LEU A 766 12.85 -53.64 -4.74
C LEU A 766 12.52 -55.12 -4.50
N ALA A 767 13.54 -55.97 -4.47
CA ALA A 767 13.38 -57.37 -4.10
C ALA A 767 13.22 -57.53 -2.56
N PRO A 768 12.68 -58.66 -2.07
CA PRO A 768 12.58 -58.94 -0.64
C PRO A 768 13.92 -58.76 0.10
N GLY A 769 13.92 -57.97 1.16
CA GLY A 769 15.10 -57.67 1.97
C GLY A 769 15.99 -56.54 1.41
N GLU A 770 15.75 -56.07 0.18
CA GLU A 770 16.44 -54.89 -0.36
C GLU A 770 15.86 -53.60 0.21
N PHE A 771 16.71 -52.57 0.22
CA PHE A 771 16.28 -51.23 0.58
C PHE A 771 16.77 -50.19 -0.44
N LEU A 772 15.95 -49.18 -0.64
CA LEU A 772 16.31 -47.94 -1.31
C LEU A 772 16.51 -46.87 -0.25
N GLY A 773 17.60 -46.11 -0.32
CA GLY A 773 17.83 -45.05 0.65
C GLY A 773 18.73 -43.94 0.14
N GLY A 774 18.77 -42.86 0.90
CA GLY A 774 19.64 -41.71 0.69
C GLY A 774 19.89 -40.98 2.00
N SER A 775 20.82 -40.02 1.99
CA SER A 775 21.12 -39.20 3.16
C SER A 775 20.71 -37.75 2.92
N VAL A 776 20.19 -37.09 3.95
CA VAL A 776 19.91 -35.65 3.95
C VAL A 776 20.58 -34.98 5.13
N ASP A 777 21.21 -33.84 4.88
CA ASP A 777 21.71 -32.99 5.95
C ASP A 777 20.57 -32.11 6.50
N LEU A 778 20.29 -32.26 7.79
CA LEU A 778 19.26 -31.50 8.50
C LEU A 778 19.83 -30.37 9.36
N GLY A 779 21.14 -30.08 9.28
CA GLY A 779 21.81 -29.05 10.08
C GLY A 779 21.03 -27.73 10.11
N SER A 780 20.76 -27.14 8.95
CA SER A 780 20.01 -25.88 8.83
C SER A 780 18.52 -25.96 9.22
N ARG A 781 17.98 -27.17 9.40
CA ARG A 781 16.57 -27.38 9.82
C ARG A 781 16.45 -27.56 11.33
N LEU A 782 17.57 -27.68 12.04
CA LEU A 782 17.68 -27.89 13.48
C LEU A 782 18.44 -26.73 14.17
N ASP A 783 18.40 -25.53 13.58
CA ASP A 783 19.13 -24.34 14.02
C ASP A 783 18.74 -23.80 15.40
N LYS A 784 17.56 -24.18 15.91
CA LYS A 784 17.01 -23.69 17.18
C LYS A 784 17.14 -24.76 18.27
N PRO A 785 17.56 -24.40 19.50
CA PRO A 785 17.60 -25.33 20.62
C PRO A 785 16.20 -25.87 20.96
N GLY A 786 16.16 -27.07 21.52
CA GLY A 786 14.95 -27.76 21.94
C GLY A 786 14.67 -29.08 21.20
N ARG A 787 13.70 -29.83 21.73
CA ARG A 787 13.25 -31.12 21.21
C ARG A 787 12.41 -30.94 19.94
N ARG A 788 12.77 -31.67 18.88
CA ARG A 788 12.10 -31.66 17.57
C ARG A 788 11.74 -33.08 17.17
N ARG A 789 10.58 -33.22 16.53
CA ARG A 789 10.13 -34.46 15.92
C ARG A 789 10.35 -34.38 14.42
N LEU A 790 11.19 -35.27 13.91
CA LEU A 790 11.40 -35.48 12.49
C LEU A 790 10.33 -36.42 11.96
N THR A 791 9.54 -35.95 11.00
CA THR A 791 8.51 -36.75 10.34
C THR A 791 8.81 -36.82 8.85
N TRP A 792 8.50 -37.98 8.27
CA TRP A 792 8.63 -38.19 6.84
C TRP A 792 7.54 -39.13 6.34
N THR A 793 6.88 -38.69 5.28
CA THR A 793 5.90 -39.49 4.56
C THR A 793 6.36 -39.54 3.11
N ALA A 794 6.83 -40.71 2.66
CA ALA A 794 7.32 -40.91 1.31
C ALA A 794 6.12 -40.90 0.33
N PRO A 795 6.07 -39.97 -0.63
CA PRO A 795 4.99 -39.92 -1.62
C PRO A 795 5.26 -40.97 -2.72
N LEU A 796 4.53 -42.07 -2.67
CA LEU A 796 4.74 -43.24 -3.53
C LEU A 796 3.48 -43.57 -4.34
N LEU A 797 3.70 -44.15 -5.52
CA LEU A 797 2.66 -44.76 -6.34
C LEU A 797 2.93 -46.26 -6.48
N ILE A 798 1.97 -47.10 -6.12
CA ILE A 798 2.00 -48.55 -6.39
C ILE A 798 0.86 -48.84 -7.35
N ASP A 799 1.15 -49.46 -8.49
CA ASP A 799 0.19 -49.70 -9.58
C ASP A 799 -0.55 -48.40 -10.03
N GLY A 800 0.15 -47.26 -10.02
CA GLY A 800 -0.41 -45.95 -10.36
C GLY A 800 -1.34 -45.34 -9.31
N LYS A 801 -1.50 -45.96 -8.14
CA LYS A 801 -2.32 -45.45 -7.03
C LYS A 801 -1.46 -44.84 -5.91
N PRO A 802 -1.85 -43.69 -5.33
CA PRO A 802 -1.18 -43.11 -4.16
C PRO A 802 -1.14 -44.10 -2.99
N ALA A 803 0.06 -44.40 -2.52
CA ALA A 803 0.32 -45.28 -1.39
C ALA A 803 1.42 -44.67 -0.50
N PRO A 804 1.16 -43.53 0.16
CA PRO A 804 2.17 -42.86 0.97
C PRO A 804 2.64 -43.77 2.11
N LEU A 805 3.95 -43.84 2.33
CA LEU A 805 4.55 -44.59 3.44
C LEU A 805 5.04 -43.64 4.52
N GLU A 806 4.47 -43.74 5.71
CA GLU A 806 4.92 -42.98 6.87
C GLU A 806 6.11 -43.69 7.53
N ALA A 807 7.19 -42.94 7.73
CA ALA A 807 8.32 -43.40 8.51
C ALA A 807 8.06 -43.21 10.00
N ILE A 808 8.61 -44.11 10.82
CA ILE A 808 8.61 -43.93 12.27
C ILE A 808 9.32 -42.61 12.59
N PRO A 809 8.67 -41.68 13.32
CA PRO A 809 9.26 -40.39 13.64
C PRO A 809 10.51 -40.53 14.51
N LEU A 810 11.53 -39.74 14.22
CA LEU A 810 12.71 -39.62 15.06
C LEU A 810 12.60 -38.37 15.93
N VAL A 811 12.93 -38.49 17.21
CA VAL A 811 13.06 -37.34 18.10
C VAL A 811 14.53 -36.95 18.14
N VAL A 812 14.80 -35.69 17.86
CA VAL A 812 16.14 -35.09 17.95
C VAL A 812 16.07 -33.95 18.94
N GLU A 813 16.97 -33.95 19.91
CA GLU A 813 17.09 -32.89 20.90
C GLU A 813 18.38 -32.13 20.68
N ARG A 814 18.26 -30.82 20.45
CA ARG A 814 19.40 -29.92 20.46
C ARG A 814 19.50 -29.29 21.84
N THR A 815 20.49 -29.73 22.61
CA THR A 815 20.89 -29.07 23.85
C THR A 815 21.47 -27.68 23.55
N PRO A 816 21.28 -26.70 24.43
CA PRO A 816 21.73 -25.32 24.24
C PRO A 816 23.24 -25.19 24.03
#